data_AF-A0A2P7NT46-F1
#
_entry.id   AF-A0A2P7NT46-F1
#
_cell.length_a   1.000
_cell.length_b   1.000
_cell.length_c   1.000
_cell.angle_alpha   90.00
_cell.angle_beta   90.00
_cell.angle_gamma   90.00
#
_symmetry.space_group_name_H-M   'P 1'
#
loop_
_entity.id
_entity.type
_entity.pdbx_description
1 polymer ?
#
loop_
_entity_poly.entity_id
_entity_poly.type
_entity_poly.pdbx_seq_one_letter_code
_entity_poly.pdbx_strand_id
1 'polypeptide(L)'
;MENNFSKLELTTSLVAIGKKLPVISLPAKKNIPKNSSLLNDSWMLGGIVMFCTVLLLITMIISVQKARNNALKPELVSQLQMQHLRLSKAAQQIIIGKISAFTQLQDSQDQLKQYITLLSEGGMYRDKIIPAVDEALSQSFNTYLKNWQIEEKNIHLILSRQDSLTRLIGSTQAIHIAHSQLTRRIEELIVRMAQIGNLSHEIRTVEVIRMHARNVARNVKMLLPIELPLAEITAQLVQDHEHISAITHALSQGDNGLGAASSRDEMIQDLLSHVYALVRKFDDHLDVIQQEISIAVTVQSAIDEIVSKGDVMLNSSRELGNEIQAQTMHSISWLNKLTIMLGVCLLLALIFFIRSVRQNVRYQDFVSRNEVIKTQKAIVTLLDDMKRIADGDLTVRTDITDRTTGAIADAINCTIEELHTLVEQVNQASVLVVKASNQAQQVSSGLLTAAQQQTAKIEQTTIAVLGMTESISEISDMATESARVAKQSLATAEKGTSAVRESIAGMNEIRTYIQDTSKRIKRLGESSQEIGEIVALITDITDQTNVLALNAALQATAAGEAGHGFTVIAQEVQRLAERSAEASKQIGELIVTIQGDTQDAITAMERSTLGVAKGAKRSDAAGRALEEIEQVSKQLAHLVSNIFDVTNTQTRAAHKVVANMEEILHITRQNTQGTLKTTGSIKQISGFASELKASVSNFKV
;
A
#
# COMPACT_ATOMS: atom_id res chain seq x y z
N MET A 1 -39.72 -29.16 47.89
CA MET A 1 -39.35 -30.59 47.82
C MET A 1 -38.15 -30.79 48.72
N GLU A 2 -38.28 -30.82 50.05
CA GLU A 2 -39.14 -31.68 50.88
C GLU A 2 -38.71 -33.16 50.85
N ASN A 3 -38.10 -33.56 51.97
CA ASN A 3 -38.02 -34.87 52.62
C ASN A 3 -38.51 -36.13 51.89
N ASN A 4 -37.71 -37.19 51.97
CA ASN A 4 -38.18 -38.50 52.46
C ASN A 4 -37.03 -39.25 53.16
N PHE A 5 -37.04 -39.30 54.49
CA PHE A 5 -37.51 -40.43 55.32
C PHE A 5 -36.58 -41.65 55.23
N SER A 6 -35.63 -41.86 56.13
CA SER A 6 -35.79 -42.41 57.50
C SER A 6 -36.75 -43.60 57.59
N LYS A 7 -36.19 -44.80 57.69
CA LYS A 7 -36.85 -45.98 58.28
C LYS A 7 -36.21 -46.27 59.65
N LEU A 8 -37.04 -46.14 60.67
CA LEU A 8 -36.93 -46.62 62.06
C LEU A 8 -36.67 -48.15 62.08
N GLU A 9 -36.17 -48.79 63.16
CA GLU A 9 -36.70 -48.90 64.54
C GLU A 9 -35.57 -49.32 65.52
N LEU A 10 -35.35 -48.63 66.65
CA LEU A 10 -35.92 -48.84 68.00
C LEU A 10 -35.62 -50.24 68.61
N THR A 11 -34.54 -50.41 69.39
CA THR A 11 -34.42 -50.30 70.87
C THR A 11 -34.79 -51.55 71.71
N THR A 12 -33.97 -51.74 72.75
CA THR A 12 -34.19 -52.41 74.05
C THR A 12 -33.86 -53.90 74.22
N SER A 13 -32.82 -54.17 75.01
CA SER A 13 -32.86 -55.04 76.21
C SER A 13 -31.47 -55.02 76.85
N LEU A 14 -31.32 -54.40 78.02
CA LEU A 14 -31.30 -55.03 79.34
C LEU A 14 -29.92 -54.84 80.01
N VAL A 15 -29.87 -53.77 80.80
CA VAL A 15 -29.10 -53.67 82.05
C VAL A 15 -29.40 -54.89 82.91
N ALA A 16 -28.39 -55.68 83.29
CA ALA A 16 -28.30 -56.35 84.60
C ALA A 16 -26.96 -57.10 84.74
N ILE A 17 -26.44 -57.12 85.99
CA ILE A 17 -25.41 -58.01 86.55
C ILE A 17 -23.96 -57.54 86.26
N GLY A 18 -23.22 -56.87 87.14
CA GLY A 18 -23.33 -56.80 88.60
C GLY A 18 -22.70 -58.01 89.29
N LYS A 19 -21.41 -57.88 89.67
CA LYS A 19 -20.63 -58.75 90.57
C LYS A 19 -20.37 -60.19 90.09
N LYS A 20 -19.10 -60.48 89.79
CA LYS A 20 -18.31 -61.57 90.41
C LYS A 20 -16.84 -61.48 89.97
N LEU A 21 -16.02 -60.88 90.84
CA LEU A 21 -14.57 -61.06 90.84
C LEU A 21 -14.24 -62.45 91.40
N PRO A 22 -13.31 -63.20 90.78
CA PRO A 22 -12.38 -64.04 91.50
C PRO A 22 -11.07 -63.28 91.71
N VAL A 23 -10.62 -63.28 92.97
CA VAL A 23 -9.33 -62.79 93.44
C VAL A 23 -8.21 -63.55 92.72
N ILE A 24 -7.46 -62.87 91.86
CA ILE A 24 -6.18 -63.39 91.34
C ILE A 24 -5.08 -62.84 92.23
N SER A 25 -4.48 -63.75 92.98
CA SER A 25 -3.27 -63.58 93.78
C SER A 25 -2.11 -63.05 92.95
N LEU A 26 -1.44 -62.01 93.45
CA LEU A 26 -0.14 -61.53 92.99
C LEU A 26 0.94 -62.63 93.13
N PRO A 27 1.73 -62.93 92.09
CA PRO A 27 3.08 -63.42 92.27
C PRO A 27 4.08 -62.26 92.21
N ALA A 28 4.83 -62.14 93.31
CA ALA A 28 6.20 -61.65 93.44
C ALA A 28 6.72 -60.59 92.45
N LYS A 29 6.98 -59.41 93.03
CA LYS A 29 7.91 -58.37 92.59
C LYS A 29 9.21 -58.98 92.06
N LYS A 30 9.38 -59.05 90.73
CA LYS A 30 10.66 -59.34 90.09
C LYS A 30 11.31 -58.01 89.70
N ASN A 31 12.50 -57.78 90.24
CA ASN A 31 13.30 -56.56 90.07
C ASN A 31 13.45 -56.17 88.59
N ILE A 32 12.92 -55.02 88.23
CA ILE A 32 13.17 -54.33 86.96
C ILE A 32 14.43 -53.47 87.14
N PRO A 33 15.51 -53.64 86.36
CA PRO A 33 16.55 -52.65 86.30
C PRO A 33 16.05 -51.41 85.53
N LYS A 34 16.17 -50.27 86.19
CA LYS A 34 15.89 -48.92 85.70
C LYS A 34 16.88 -48.61 84.56
N ASN A 35 16.45 -48.67 83.31
CA ASN A 35 17.05 -47.85 82.26
C ASN A 35 16.05 -47.58 81.12
N SER A 36 15.20 -46.58 81.32
CA SER A 36 14.28 -46.05 80.33
C SER A 36 14.69 -44.61 80.01
N SER A 37 15.48 -44.41 78.96
CA SER A 37 15.75 -43.06 78.44
C SER A 37 15.88 -43.00 76.91
N LEU A 38 15.39 -43.99 76.17
CA LEU A 38 15.46 -44.01 74.69
C LEU A 38 14.16 -44.42 73.98
N LEU A 39 13.06 -44.63 74.70
CA LEU A 39 11.78 -45.05 74.13
C LEU A 39 10.78 -43.89 73.93
N ASN A 40 11.18 -42.65 74.24
CA ASN A 40 10.29 -41.49 74.16
C ASN A 40 10.50 -40.62 72.90
N ASP A 41 11.44 -40.95 72.01
CA ASP A 41 11.80 -40.08 70.86
C ASP A 41 11.36 -40.63 69.49
N SER A 42 10.92 -41.89 69.40
CA SER A 42 10.54 -42.53 68.13
C SER A 42 9.22 -42.02 67.54
N TRP A 43 8.24 -41.66 68.39
CA TRP A 43 7.00 -41.01 67.94
C TRP A 43 7.24 -39.57 67.46
N MET A 44 8.23 -38.86 68.03
CA MET A 44 8.62 -37.54 67.56
C MET A 44 9.23 -37.59 66.17
N LEU A 45 10.08 -38.59 65.88
CA LEU A 45 10.66 -38.79 64.55
C LEU A 45 9.61 -39.15 63.48
N GLY A 46 8.63 -39.99 63.80
CA GLY A 46 7.51 -40.28 62.91
C GLY A 46 6.62 -39.07 62.64
N GLY A 47 6.36 -38.26 63.69
CA GLY A 47 5.66 -36.98 63.56
C GLY A 47 6.38 -35.97 62.67
N ILE A 48 7.72 -35.92 62.74
CA ILE A 48 8.54 -35.05 61.88
C ILE A 48 8.45 -35.47 60.41
N VAL A 49 8.45 -36.77 60.10
CA VAL A 49 8.30 -37.25 58.71
C VAL A 49 6.93 -36.90 58.15
N MET A 50 5.85 -37.11 58.90
CA MET A 50 4.49 -36.73 58.49
C MET A 50 4.31 -35.21 58.34
N PHE A 51 4.92 -34.43 59.22
CA PHE A 51 4.90 -32.97 59.13
C PHE A 51 5.63 -32.48 57.88
N CYS A 52 6.81 -33.05 57.58
CA CYS A 52 7.58 -32.71 56.38
C CYS A 52 6.87 -33.11 55.08
N THR A 53 6.16 -34.25 55.02
CA THR A 53 5.41 -34.65 53.82
C THR A 53 4.25 -33.71 53.55
N VAL A 54 3.49 -33.34 54.60
CA VAL A 54 2.38 -32.38 54.48
C VAL A 54 2.91 -31.01 54.06
N LEU A 55 4.02 -30.54 54.65
CA LEU A 55 4.64 -29.27 54.27
C LEU A 55 5.16 -29.27 52.82
N LEU A 56 5.70 -30.39 52.34
CA LEU A 56 6.15 -30.56 50.95
C LEU A 56 4.96 -30.52 49.97
N LEU A 57 3.86 -31.20 50.30
CA LEU A 57 2.62 -31.17 49.50
C LEU A 57 2.01 -29.77 49.45
N ILE A 58 1.95 -29.07 50.58
CA ILE A 58 1.46 -27.69 50.67
C ILE A 58 2.36 -26.75 49.85
N THR A 59 3.69 -26.85 49.97
CA THR A 59 4.61 -25.99 49.20
C THR A 59 4.58 -26.30 47.71
N MET A 60 4.35 -27.55 47.30
CA MET A 60 4.15 -27.95 45.90
C MET A 60 2.82 -27.45 45.33
N ILE A 61 1.72 -27.53 46.10
CA ILE A 61 0.43 -26.96 45.67
C ILE A 61 0.55 -25.44 45.53
N ILE A 62 1.17 -24.76 46.50
CA ILE A 62 1.41 -23.31 46.45
C ILE A 62 2.31 -22.94 45.27
N SER A 63 3.36 -23.72 44.97
CA SER A 63 4.26 -23.42 43.85
C SER A 63 3.57 -23.58 42.50
N VAL A 64 2.77 -24.65 42.31
CA VAL A 64 1.98 -24.88 41.09
C VAL A 64 0.91 -23.80 40.93
N GLN A 65 0.21 -23.43 42.01
CA GLN A 65 -0.81 -22.40 41.99
C GLN A 65 -0.22 -21.01 41.68
N LYS A 66 0.95 -20.69 42.26
CA LYS A 66 1.66 -19.43 42.01
C LYS A 66 2.26 -19.38 40.60
N ALA A 67 2.78 -20.49 40.08
CA ALA A 67 3.23 -20.58 38.69
C ALA A 67 2.07 -20.37 37.70
N ARG A 68 0.89 -20.94 37.98
CA ARG A 68 -0.32 -20.77 37.15
C ARG A 68 -0.86 -19.33 37.17
N ASN A 69 -0.78 -18.65 38.31
CA ASN A 69 -1.23 -17.26 38.43
C ASN A 69 -0.22 -16.28 37.83
N ASN A 70 1.09 -16.56 37.92
CA ASN A 70 2.13 -15.68 37.37
C ASN A 70 2.27 -15.78 35.83
N ALA A 71 1.66 -16.77 35.17
CA ALA A 71 1.68 -16.90 33.70
C ALA A 71 0.80 -15.85 32.98
N LEU A 72 -0.13 -15.19 33.70
CA LEU A 72 -1.10 -14.26 33.09
C LEU A 72 -0.50 -12.88 32.76
N LYS A 73 0.46 -12.38 33.55
CA LYS A 73 1.10 -11.09 33.30
C LYS A 73 1.94 -11.08 32.00
N PRO A 74 2.77 -12.10 31.72
CA PRO A 74 3.44 -12.24 30.42
C PRO A 74 2.45 -12.37 29.24
N GLU A 75 1.32 -13.06 29.44
CA GLU A 75 0.27 -13.15 28.41
C GLU A 75 -0.32 -11.77 28.08
N LEU A 76 -0.63 -10.95 29.09
CA LEU A 76 -1.11 -9.58 28.88
C LEU A 76 -0.10 -8.72 28.10
N VAL A 77 1.20 -8.81 28.42
CA VAL A 77 2.23 -8.07 27.68
C VAL A 77 2.34 -8.54 26.22
N SER A 78 2.22 -9.84 25.96
CA SER A 78 2.18 -10.35 24.58
C SER A 78 0.95 -9.84 23.82
N GLN A 79 -0.20 -9.73 24.48
CA GLN A 79 -1.39 -9.12 23.89
C GLN A 79 -1.20 -7.62 23.62
N LEU A 80 -0.54 -6.87 24.52
CA LEU A 80 -0.19 -5.46 24.28
C LEU A 80 0.64 -5.30 22.99
N GLN A 81 1.66 -6.14 22.80
CA GLN A 81 2.51 -6.11 21.60
C GLN A 81 1.72 -6.42 20.33
N MET A 82 0.87 -7.44 20.38
CA MET A 82 0.03 -7.82 19.24
C MET A 82 -0.94 -6.69 18.87
N GLN A 83 -1.56 -6.05 19.86
CA GLN A 83 -2.49 -4.95 19.60
C GLN A 83 -1.77 -3.71 19.09
N HIS A 84 -0.54 -3.42 19.52
CA HIS A 84 0.26 -2.34 18.93
C HIS A 84 0.57 -2.57 17.45
N LEU A 85 0.93 -3.80 17.07
CA LEU A 85 1.16 -4.16 15.66
C LEU A 85 -0.13 -4.02 14.82
N ARG A 86 -1.28 -4.40 15.38
CA ARG A 86 -2.59 -4.22 14.72
C ARG A 86 -2.95 -2.76 14.58
N LEU A 87 -2.69 -1.96 15.61
CA LEU A 87 -2.94 -0.53 15.65
C LEU A 87 -2.12 0.20 14.57
N SER A 88 -0.81 -0.04 14.53
CA SER A 88 0.08 0.53 13.51
C SER A 88 -0.35 0.13 12.09
N LYS A 89 -0.75 -1.14 11.89
CA LYS A 89 -1.30 -1.61 10.61
C LYS A 89 -2.63 -0.94 10.25
N ALA A 90 -3.54 -0.76 11.21
CA ALA A 90 -4.82 -0.08 11.00
C ALA A 90 -4.58 1.40 10.64
N ALA A 91 -3.67 2.08 11.33
CA ALA A 91 -3.26 3.45 11.04
C ALA A 91 -2.72 3.58 9.60
N GLN A 92 -1.84 2.68 9.16
CA GLN A 92 -1.37 2.66 7.76
C GLN A 92 -2.49 2.40 6.74
N GLN A 93 -3.50 1.60 7.09
CA GLN A 93 -4.63 1.33 6.20
C GLN A 93 -5.56 2.55 6.04
N ILE A 94 -5.60 3.44 7.03
CA ILE A 94 -6.34 4.71 6.93
C ILE A 94 -5.71 5.62 5.87
N ILE A 95 -4.39 5.65 5.74
CA ILE A 95 -3.66 6.43 4.71
C ILE A 95 -4.09 6.05 3.30
N ILE A 96 -4.28 4.75 3.04
CA ILE A 96 -4.69 4.23 1.72
C ILE A 96 -6.21 4.28 1.50
N GLY A 97 -6.96 4.97 2.38
CA GLY A 97 -8.39 5.23 2.21
C GLY A 97 -9.33 4.11 2.67
N LYS A 98 -8.88 3.16 3.52
CA LYS A 98 -9.76 2.10 4.04
C LYS A 98 -10.55 2.56 5.27
N ILE A 99 -11.83 2.85 5.07
CA ILE A 99 -12.74 3.30 6.15
C ILE A 99 -12.90 2.25 7.26
N SER A 100 -12.90 0.95 6.92
CA SER A 100 -13.02 -0.12 7.92
C SER A 100 -11.83 -0.22 8.88
N ALA A 101 -10.72 0.46 8.59
CA ALA A 101 -9.55 0.50 9.45
C ALA A 101 -9.74 1.42 10.68
N PHE A 102 -10.67 2.38 10.64
CA PHE A 102 -10.99 3.20 11.83
C PHE A 102 -11.57 2.36 12.95
N THR A 103 -12.49 1.44 12.64
CA THR A 103 -13.04 0.49 13.62
C THR A 103 -11.94 -0.40 14.20
N GLN A 104 -11.02 -0.89 13.37
CA GLN A 104 -9.89 -1.69 13.85
C GLN A 104 -8.94 -0.90 14.75
N LEU A 105 -8.71 0.39 14.44
CA LEU A 105 -7.90 1.29 15.26
C LEU A 105 -8.56 1.51 16.63
N GLN A 106 -9.86 1.75 16.65
CA GLN A 106 -10.66 1.92 17.87
C GLN A 106 -10.67 0.64 18.72
N ASP A 107 -10.97 -0.51 18.11
CA ASP A 107 -10.98 -1.81 18.81
C ASP A 107 -9.63 -2.11 19.46
N SER A 108 -8.52 -1.87 18.74
CA SER A 108 -7.18 -2.06 19.29
C SER A 108 -6.86 -1.06 20.41
N GLN A 109 -7.31 0.19 20.32
CA GLN A 109 -7.17 1.19 21.39
C GLN A 109 -7.91 0.74 22.66
N ASP A 110 -9.16 0.30 22.53
CA ASP A 110 -9.99 -0.13 23.66
C ASP A 110 -9.40 -1.37 24.35
N GLN A 111 -8.91 -2.35 23.57
CA GLN A 111 -8.22 -3.52 24.11
C GLN A 111 -6.92 -3.15 24.82
N LEU A 112 -6.12 -2.24 24.26
CA LEU A 112 -4.89 -1.74 24.89
C LEU A 112 -5.19 -1.05 26.22
N LYS A 113 -6.19 -0.15 26.24
CA LYS A 113 -6.63 0.53 27.46
C LYS A 113 -7.07 -0.47 28.54
N GLN A 114 -7.82 -1.50 28.16
CA GLN A 114 -8.22 -2.55 29.08
C GLN A 114 -7.02 -3.30 29.69
N TYR A 115 -6.05 -3.71 28.86
CA TYR A 115 -4.84 -4.40 29.34
C TYR A 115 -3.95 -3.50 30.19
N ILE A 116 -3.82 -2.22 29.84
CA ILE A 116 -3.07 -1.24 30.64
C ILE A 116 -3.71 -1.05 32.00
N THR A 117 -5.05 -0.92 32.05
CA THR A 117 -5.80 -0.78 33.31
C THR A 117 -5.64 -2.02 34.19
N LEU A 118 -5.69 -3.23 33.60
CA LEU A 118 -5.45 -4.48 34.31
C LEU A 118 -4.03 -4.59 34.87
N LEU A 119 -3.03 -3.99 34.20
CA LEU A 119 -1.65 -3.96 34.69
C LEU A 119 -1.45 -2.86 35.75
N SER A 120 -2.09 -1.70 35.62
CA SER A 120 -1.91 -0.58 36.55
C SER A 120 -2.67 -0.76 37.87
N GLU A 121 -3.93 -1.16 37.81
CA GLU A 121 -4.83 -1.20 38.97
C GLU A 121 -5.11 -2.63 39.46
N GLY A 122 -4.82 -3.64 38.62
CA GLY A 122 -5.25 -5.00 38.86
C GLY A 122 -6.74 -5.20 38.58
N GLY A 123 -7.19 -6.44 38.48
CA GLY A 123 -8.60 -6.73 38.18
C GLY A 123 -8.87 -8.19 37.80
N MET A 124 -10.07 -8.45 37.30
CA MET A 124 -10.49 -9.78 36.83
C MET A 124 -10.19 -9.96 35.34
N TYR A 125 -9.46 -11.01 34.98
CA TYR A 125 -9.20 -11.41 33.59
C TYR A 125 -9.36 -12.93 33.45
N ARG A 126 -10.28 -13.38 32.59
CA ARG A 126 -10.64 -14.80 32.40
C ARG A 126 -10.90 -15.54 33.73
N ASP A 127 -11.77 -14.98 34.55
CA ASP A 127 -12.17 -15.51 35.87
C ASP A 127 -11.03 -15.65 36.89
N LYS A 128 -9.93 -14.91 36.71
CA LYS A 128 -8.79 -14.88 37.63
C LYS A 128 -8.43 -13.44 38.00
N ILE A 129 -8.05 -13.23 39.26
CA ILE A 129 -7.59 -11.95 39.77
C ILE A 129 -6.12 -11.76 39.39
N ILE A 130 -5.85 -10.69 38.64
CA ILE A 130 -4.51 -10.23 38.31
C ILE A 130 -4.16 -9.06 39.25
N PRO A 131 -3.09 -9.17 40.06
CA PRO A 131 -2.65 -8.05 40.88
C PRO A 131 -1.93 -7.00 40.02
N ALA A 132 -1.99 -5.74 40.44
CA ALA A 132 -1.26 -4.63 39.83
C ALA A 132 0.24 -4.93 39.68
N VAL A 133 0.89 -4.18 38.79
CA VAL A 133 2.35 -4.20 38.60
C VAL A 133 3.04 -3.83 39.91
N ASP A 134 4.07 -4.60 40.27
CA ASP A 134 4.80 -4.47 41.53
C ASP A 134 5.68 -3.20 41.52
N GLU A 135 5.99 -2.62 42.67
CA GLU A 135 6.71 -1.33 42.76
C GLU A 135 8.11 -1.41 42.10
N ALA A 136 8.72 -2.59 42.11
CA ALA A 136 9.99 -2.90 41.45
C ALA A 136 9.95 -2.77 39.90
N LEU A 137 8.77 -2.85 39.28
CA LEU A 137 8.55 -2.74 37.83
C LEU A 137 8.01 -1.37 37.43
N SER A 138 7.88 -0.44 38.39
CA SER A 138 7.25 0.87 38.18
C SER A 138 7.98 1.73 37.14
N GLN A 139 9.31 1.66 37.06
CA GLN A 139 10.08 2.48 36.12
C GLN A 139 9.82 2.11 34.66
N SER A 140 9.86 0.83 34.32
CA SER A 140 9.64 0.33 32.96
C SER A 140 8.17 0.41 32.57
N PHE A 141 7.26 0.17 33.52
CA PHE A 141 5.82 0.39 33.31
C PHE A 141 5.47 1.87 33.11
N ASN A 142 6.06 2.78 33.89
CA ASN A 142 5.86 4.23 33.72
C ASN A 142 6.44 4.73 32.39
N THR A 143 7.57 4.17 31.94
CA THR A 143 8.15 4.49 30.63
C THR A 143 7.20 4.07 29.51
N TYR A 144 6.65 2.86 29.59
CA TYR A 144 5.61 2.40 28.66
C TYR A 144 4.35 3.29 28.71
N LEU A 145 3.87 3.64 29.91
CA LEU A 145 2.67 4.48 30.08
C LEU A 145 2.85 5.88 29.48
N LYS A 146 4.04 6.48 29.66
CA LYS A 146 4.38 7.79 29.07
C LYS A 146 4.36 7.74 27.54
N ASN A 147 4.90 6.68 26.95
CA ASN A 147 4.87 6.49 25.50
C ASN A 147 3.45 6.24 24.99
N TRP A 148 2.67 5.41 25.70
CA TRP A 148 1.26 5.17 25.42
C TRP A 148 0.44 6.46 25.39
N GLN A 149 0.63 7.36 26.37
CA GLN A 149 -0.12 8.63 26.41
C GLN A 149 0.12 9.53 25.19
N ILE A 150 1.31 9.46 24.58
CA ILE A 150 1.61 10.21 23.35
C ILE A 150 0.87 9.56 22.18
N GLU A 151 0.97 8.24 22.06
CA GLU A 151 0.31 7.47 20.99
C GLU A 151 -1.22 7.56 21.08
N GLU A 152 -1.79 7.49 22.28
CA GLU A 152 -3.22 7.61 22.58
C GLU A 152 -3.79 8.96 22.11
N LYS A 153 -3.03 10.05 22.31
CA LYS A 153 -3.43 11.38 21.79
C LYS A 153 -3.50 11.39 20.27
N ASN A 154 -2.54 10.77 19.60
CA ASN A 154 -2.51 10.68 18.13
C ASN A 154 -3.65 9.79 17.61
N ILE A 155 -3.92 8.66 18.28
CA ILE A 155 -5.05 7.78 17.95
C ILE A 155 -6.38 8.54 18.11
N HIS A 156 -6.57 9.25 19.22
CA HIS A 156 -7.77 10.05 19.45
C HIS A 156 -7.92 11.15 18.39
N LEU A 157 -6.83 11.82 18.00
CA LEU A 157 -6.85 12.80 16.92
C LEU A 157 -7.33 12.16 15.61
N ILE A 158 -6.80 11.00 15.24
CA ILE A 158 -7.21 10.26 14.03
C ILE A 158 -8.70 9.90 14.07
N LEU A 159 -9.16 9.29 15.17
CA LEU A 159 -10.55 8.87 15.35
C LEU A 159 -11.52 10.06 15.36
N SER A 160 -11.15 11.17 16.02
CA SER A 160 -11.97 12.39 16.07
C SER A 160 -12.17 13.07 14.70
N ARG A 161 -11.33 12.72 13.72
CA ARG A 161 -11.35 13.27 12.35
C ARG A 161 -11.81 12.25 11.31
N GLN A 162 -12.40 11.12 11.73
CA GLN A 162 -12.91 10.08 10.85
C GLN A 162 -13.92 10.61 9.82
N ASP A 163 -14.87 11.44 10.24
CA ASP A 163 -15.91 11.97 9.34
C ASP A 163 -15.31 12.85 8.24
N SER A 164 -14.36 13.72 8.60
CA SER A 164 -13.60 14.56 7.66
C SER A 164 -12.86 13.73 6.61
N LEU A 165 -12.15 12.69 7.04
CA LEU A 165 -11.45 11.78 6.12
C LEU A 165 -12.40 10.99 5.24
N THR A 166 -13.55 10.58 5.78
CA THR A 166 -14.59 9.88 5.01
C THR A 166 -15.18 10.80 3.94
N ARG A 167 -15.43 12.08 4.26
CA ARG A 167 -15.85 13.09 3.27
C ARG A 167 -14.80 13.34 2.20
N LEU A 168 -13.51 13.38 2.58
CA LEU A 168 -12.41 13.54 1.63
C LEU A 168 -12.32 12.36 0.65
N ILE A 169 -12.32 11.13 1.18
CA ILE A 169 -12.30 9.89 0.38
C ILE A 169 -13.51 9.83 -0.55
N GLY A 170 -14.71 10.13 -0.02
CA GLY A 170 -15.94 10.17 -0.80
C GLY A 170 -15.89 11.19 -1.94
N SER A 171 -15.39 12.40 -1.68
CA SER A 171 -15.27 13.46 -2.69
C SER A 171 -14.22 13.13 -3.75
N THR A 172 -13.11 12.50 -3.35
CA THR A 172 -12.07 12.00 -4.26
C THR A 172 -12.66 10.96 -5.23
N GLN A 173 -13.43 10.01 -4.70
CA GLN A 173 -14.08 8.98 -5.51
C GLN A 173 -15.17 9.57 -6.41
N ALA A 174 -15.93 10.55 -5.91
CA ALA A 174 -16.95 11.24 -6.69
C ALA A 174 -16.36 12.02 -7.87
N ILE A 175 -15.22 12.70 -7.69
CA ILE A 175 -14.49 13.36 -8.78
C ILE A 175 -14.04 12.35 -9.84
N HIS A 176 -13.57 11.17 -9.44
CA HIS A 176 -13.18 10.14 -10.40
C HIS A 176 -14.36 9.65 -11.25
N ILE A 177 -15.52 9.44 -10.63
CA ILE A 177 -16.75 9.05 -11.33
C ILE A 177 -17.21 10.18 -12.26
N ALA A 178 -17.24 11.42 -11.77
CA ALA A 178 -17.61 12.59 -12.54
C ALA A 178 -16.67 12.79 -13.74
N HIS A 179 -15.37 12.59 -13.59
CA HIS A 179 -14.37 12.67 -14.65
C HIS A 179 -14.66 11.70 -15.80
N SER A 180 -14.94 10.43 -15.46
CA SER A 180 -15.25 9.41 -16.47
C SER A 180 -16.52 9.76 -17.25
N GLN A 181 -17.57 10.22 -16.55
CA GLN A 181 -18.82 10.65 -17.17
C GLN A 181 -18.64 11.91 -18.03
N LEU A 182 -17.88 12.89 -17.53
CA LEU A 182 -17.62 14.16 -18.21
C LEU A 182 -16.83 13.95 -19.50
N THR A 183 -15.78 13.12 -19.45
CA THR A 183 -14.98 12.77 -20.63
C THR A 183 -15.85 12.16 -21.72
N ARG A 184 -16.74 11.23 -21.36
CA ARG A 184 -17.67 10.60 -22.31
C ARG A 184 -18.64 11.62 -22.91
N ARG A 185 -19.25 12.47 -22.10
CA ARG A 185 -20.21 13.50 -22.57
C ARG A 185 -19.54 14.55 -23.45
N ILE A 186 -18.31 14.95 -23.12
CA ILE A 186 -17.51 15.85 -23.95
C ILE A 186 -17.20 15.21 -25.31
N GLU A 187 -16.85 13.92 -25.36
CA GLU A 187 -16.58 13.24 -26.63
C GLU A 187 -17.83 13.19 -27.52
N GLU A 188 -18.99 12.85 -26.93
CA GLU A 188 -20.29 12.88 -27.62
C GLU A 188 -20.62 14.30 -28.15
N LEU A 189 -20.32 15.33 -27.35
CA LEU A 189 -20.52 16.74 -27.71
C LEU A 189 -19.60 17.18 -28.86
N ILE A 190 -18.31 16.82 -28.83
CA ILE A 190 -17.34 17.15 -29.88
C ILE A 190 -17.72 16.47 -31.21
N VAL A 191 -18.11 15.19 -31.17
CA VAL A 191 -18.56 14.46 -32.37
C VAL A 191 -19.77 15.15 -32.99
N ARG A 192 -20.75 15.57 -32.17
CA ARG A 192 -21.94 16.27 -32.66
C ARG A 192 -21.61 17.66 -33.22
N MET A 193 -20.75 18.43 -32.54
CA MET A 193 -20.28 19.73 -33.03
C MET A 193 -19.52 19.63 -34.37
N ALA A 194 -18.71 18.58 -34.55
CA ALA A 194 -18.00 18.32 -35.79
C ALA A 194 -18.94 17.99 -36.95
N GLN A 195 -20.07 17.31 -36.70
CA GLN A 195 -21.08 16.99 -37.71
C GLN A 195 -21.84 18.22 -38.22
N ILE A 196 -22.08 19.22 -37.36
CA ILE A 196 -22.76 20.47 -37.73
C ILE A 196 -21.84 21.38 -38.57
N GLY A 197 -20.53 21.33 -38.33
CA GLY A 197 -19.52 22.11 -39.03
C GLY A 197 -19.44 23.59 -38.58
N ASN A 198 -18.29 24.21 -38.84
CA ASN A 198 -18.01 25.63 -38.51
C ASN A 198 -18.12 25.99 -37.01
N LEU A 199 -17.75 25.06 -36.11
CA LEU A 199 -17.76 25.22 -34.64
C LEU A 199 -16.36 24.99 -34.01
N SER A 200 -15.29 25.38 -34.72
CA SER A 200 -13.91 25.11 -34.28
C SER A 200 -13.53 25.82 -32.98
N HIS A 201 -14.15 26.97 -32.70
CA HIS A 201 -13.89 27.71 -31.46
C HIS A 201 -14.55 27.01 -30.26
N GLU A 202 -15.78 26.55 -30.43
CA GLU A 202 -16.58 25.84 -29.45
C GLU A 202 -15.97 24.50 -29.08
N ILE A 203 -15.51 23.74 -30.08
CA ILE A 203 -14.77 22.48 -29.85
C ILE A 203 -13.52 22.74 -28.99
N ARG A 204 -12.77 23.82 -29.25
CA ARG A 204 -11.59 24.18 -28.45
C ARG A 204 -11.97 24.52 -27.01
N THR A 205 -13.09 25.21 -26.79
CA THR A 205 -13.57 25.51 -25.43
C THR A 205 -13.91 24.23 -24.66
N VAL A 206 -14.61 23.27 -25.28
CA VAL A 206 -14.95 21.99 -24.64
C VAL A 206 -13.69 21.16 -24.36
N GLU A 207 -12.69 21.21 -25.23
CA GLU A 207 -11.39 20.56 -25.02
C GLU A 207 -10.63 21.11 -23.80
N VAL A 208 -10.68 22.42 -23.59
CA VAL A 208 -10.09 23.06 -22.39
C VAL A 208 -10.77 22.54 -21.12
N ILE A 209 -12.10 22.41 -21.11
CA ILE A 209 -12.85 21.81 -19.99
C ILE A 209 -12.36 20.38 -19.72
N ARG A 210 -12.21 19.56 -20.77
CA ARG A 210 -11.72 18.19 -20.66
C ARG A 210 -10.31 18.12 -20.07
N MET A 211 -9.43 19.00 -20.51
CA MET A 211 -8.05 19.10 -20.02
C MET A 211 -8.02 19.43 -18.53
N HIS A 212 -8.74 20.47 -18.09
CA HIS A 212 -8.76 20.86 -16.68
C HIS A 212 -9.37 19.76 -15.79
N ALA A 213 -10.47 19.14 -16.22
CA ALA A 213 -11.07 18.02 -15.49
C ALA A 213 -10.12 16.82 -15.36
N ARG A 214 -9.31 16.53 -16.40
CA ARG A 214 -8.28 15.48 -16.37
C ARG A 214 -7.17 15.81 -15.38
N ASN A 215 -6.70 17.07 -15.35
CA ASN A 215 -5.67 17.51 -14.42
C ASN A 215 -6.16 17.41 -12.96
N VAL A 216 -7.38 17.89 -12.68
CA VAL A 216 -8.03 17.73 -11.37
C VAL A 216 -8.08 16.26 -10.96
N ALA A 217 -8.63 15.39 -11.82
CA ALA A 217 -8.79 13.97 -11.49
C ALA A 217 -7.44 13.28 -11.23
N ARG A 218 -6.39 13.71 -11.95
CA ARG A 218 -5.02 13.22 -11.75
C ARG A 218 -4.45 13.69 -10.39
N ASN A 219 -4.60 14.98 -10.07
CA ASN A 219 -4.07 15.58 -8.84
C ASN A 219 -4.81 15.08 -7.59
N VAL A 220 -6.13 14.97 -7.66
CA VAL A 220 -6.97 14.37 -6.61
C VAL A 220 -6.61 12.90 -6.38
N LYS A 221 -6.29 12.13 -7.44
CA LYS A 221 -5.84 10.74 -7.29
C LYS A 221 -4.50 10.63 -6.55
N MET A 222 -3.64 11.64 -6.64
CA MET A 222 -2.37 11.69 -5.90
C MET A 222 -2.54 12.04 -4.41
N LEU A 223 -3.74 12.41 -3.97
CA LEU A 223 -4.04 12.61 -2.54
C LEU A 223 -4.18 11.29 -1.77
N LEU A 224 -4.48 10.19 -2.46
CA LEU A 224 -4.76 8.89 -1.85
C LEU A 224 -4.10 7.79 -2.69
N PRO A 225 -2.92 7.26 -2.31
CA PRO A 225 -2.20 7.44 -1.04
C PRO A 225 -1.41 8.76 -0.94
N ILE A 226 -1.29 9.33 0.27
CA ILE A 226 -0.55 10.57 0.57
C ILE A 226 0.97 10.32 0.41
N GLU A 227 1.45 10.17 -0.82
CA GLU A 227 2.81 9.69 -1.14
C GLU A 227 3.79 10.79 -1.60
N LEU A 228 3.34 12.05 -1.68
CA LEU A 228 4.08 13.14 -2.34
C LEU A 228 4.15 14.40 -1.46
N PRO A 229 5.00 15.40 -1.81
CA PRO A 229 5.03 16.68 -1.13
C PRO A 229 3.66 17.34 -1.19
N LEU A 230 2.89 17.20 -0.11
CA LEU A 230 1.48 17.55 -0.06
C LEU A 230 1.23 19.04 -0.31
N ALA A 231 2.23 19.87 -0.01
CA ALA A 231 2.23 21.32 -0.27
C ALA A 231 2.08 21.65 -1.78
N GLU A 232 2.79 20.93 -2.65
CA GLU A 232 2.73 21.18 -4.10
C GLU A 232 1.39 20.75 -4.69
N ILE A 233 0.89 19.58 -4.27
CA ILE A 233 -0.42 19.07 -4.69
C ILE A 233 -1.54 19.98 -4.19
N THR A 234 -1.47 20.47 -2.94
CA THR A 234 -2.46 21.40 -2.40
C THR A 234 -2.47 22.73 -3.16
N ALA A 235 -1.31 23.28 -3.51
CA ALA A 235 -1.23 24.53 -4.28
C ALA A 235 -1.83 24.35 -5.68
N GLN A 236 -1.54 23.22 -6.34
CA GLN A 236 -2.10 22.90 -7.64
C GLN A 236 -3.62 22.69 -7.58
N LEU A 237 -4.15 22.06 -6.52
CA LEU A 237 -5.59 21.88 -6.30
C LEU A 237 -6.33 23.22 -6.09
N VAL A 238 -5.67 24.20 -5.46
CA VAL A 238 -6.22 25.55 -5.34
C VAL A 238 -6.39 26.18 -6.72
N GLN A 239 -5.33 26.13 -7.53
CA GLN A 239 -5.38 26.65 -8.90
C GLN A 239 -6.39 25.89 -9.78
N ASP A 240 -6.46 24.57 -9.64
CA ASP A 240 -7.40 23.74 -10.39
C ASP A 240 -8.86 24.06 -10.03
N HIS A 241 -9.15 24.33 -8.75
CA HIS A 241 -10.48 24.76 -8.31
C HIS A 241 -10.85 26.14 -8.86
N GLU A 242 -9.94 27.12 -8.84
CA GLU A 242 -10.19 28.44 -9.44
C GLU A 242 -10.56 28.32 -10.92
N HIS A 243 -9.84 27.48 -11.68
CA HIS A 243 -10.15 27.24 -13.09
C HIS A 243 -11.50 26.55 -13.30
N ILE A 244 -11.81 25.49 -12.53
CA ILE A 244 -13.10 24.79 -12.63
C ILE A 244 -14.26 25.70 -12.21
N SER A 245 -14.09 26.52 -11.17
CA SER A 245 -15.10 27.47 -10.73
C SER A 245 -15.35 28.55 -11.79
N ALA A 246 -14.29 29.09 -12.41
CA ALA A 246 -14.42 30.02 -13.53
C ALA A 246 -15.15 29.40 -14.74
N ILE A 247 -14.83 28.15 -15.09
CA ILE A 247 -15.53 27.39 -16.14
C ILE A 247 -17.01 27.20 -15.77
N THR A 248 -17.29 26.81 -14.53
CA THR A 248 -18.67 26.60 -14.03
C THR A 248 -19.47 27.90 -14.11
N HIS A 249 -18.86 29.03 -13.71
CA HIS A 249 -19.48 30.34 -13.79
C HIS A 249 -19.77 30.74 -15.24
N ALA A 250 -18.78 30.62 -16.14
CA ALA A 250 -18.95 30.91 -17.56
C ALA A 250 -20.05 30.04 -18.20
N LEU A 251 -20.09 28.74 -17.87
CA LEU A 251 -21.14 27.83 -18.34
C LEU A 251 -22.52 28.22 -17.82
N SER A 252 -22.62 28.68 -16.56
CA SER A 252 -23.90 29.08 -15.94
C SER A 252 -24.47 30.40 -16.51
N GLN A 253 -23.61 31.35 -16.84
CA GLN A 253 -23.98 32.67 -17.38
C GLN A 253 -24.28 32.62 -18.89
N GLY A 254 -23.87 31.55 -19.58
CA GLY A 254 -23.98 31.42 -21.03
C GLY A 254 -22.94 32.25 -21.82
N ASP A 255 -22.06 32.99 -21.14
CA ASP A 255 -20.92 33.72 -21.73
C ASP A 255 -19.69 32.82 -21.86
N ASN A 256 -19.92 31.63 -22.43
CA ASN A 256 -18.94 30.55 -22.54
C ASN A 256 -18.43 30.36 -23.98
N GLY A 257 -18.84 31.23 -24.91
CA GLY A 257 -18.56 31.07 -26.33
C GLY A 257 -19.26 29.87 -26.98
N LEU A 258 -20.08 29.10 -26.24
CA LEU A 258 -20.80 27.90 -26.72
C LEU A 258 -22.25 28.20 -27.13
N GLY A 259 -22.72 29.45 -26.95
CA GLY A 259 -24.09 29.86 -27.26
C GLY A 259 -24.48 29.70 -28.74
N ALA A 260 -23.53 29.88 -29.67
CA ALA A 260 -23.78 29.67 -31.10
C ALA A 260 -24.00 28.19 -31.45
N ALA A 261 -23.33 27.25 -30.76
CA ALA A 261 -23.58 25.82 -30.91
C ALA A 261 -24.89 25.39 -30.22
N SER A 262 -25.16 25.88 -29.01
CA SER A 262 -26.36 25.53 -28.24
C SER A 262 -27.66 26.03 -28.85
N SER A 263 -27.63 27.13 -29.60
CA SER A 263 -28.82 27.69 -30.28
C SER A 263 -29.18 26.99 -31.59
N ARG A 264 -28.26 26.17 -32.14
CA ARG A 264 -28.40 25.54 -33.45
C ARG A 264 -28.88 24.08 -33.39
N ASP A 265 -28.76 23.41 -32.25
CA ASP A 265 -29.07 21.97 -32.11
C ASP A 265 -29.50 21.62 -30.67
N GLU A 266 -30.69 21.06 -30.51
CA GLU A 266 -31.26 20.66 -29.21
C GLU A 266 -30.45 19.57 -28.50
N MET A 267 -29.79 18.67 -29.24
CA MET A 267 -28.96 17.61 -28.68
C MET A 267 -27.65 18.17 -28.11
N ILE A 268 -27.09 19.21 -28.74
CA ILE A 268 -25.95 19.96 -28.18
C ILE A 268 -26.35 20.67 -26.89
N GLN A 269 -27.54 21.27 -26.84
CA GLN A 269 -28.06 21.91 -25.63
C GLN A 269 -28.25 20.90 -24.48
N ASP A 270 -28.82 19.72 -24.76
CA ASP A 270 -28.95 18.64 -23.77
C ASP A 270 -27.58 18.15 -23.26
N LEU A 271 -26.63 17.87 -24.17
CA LEU A 271 -25.28 17.42 -23.79
C LEU A 271 -24.52 18.49 -23.00
N LEU A 272 -24.66 19.78 -23.35
CA LEU A 272 -24.09 20.90 -22.60
C LEU A 272 -24.66 21.00 -21.18
N SER A 273 -25.96 20.75 -21.00
CA SER A 273 -26.57 20.74 -19.67
C SER A 273 -25.99 19.63 -18.78
N HIS A 274 -25.72 18.44 -19.35
CA HIS A 274 -25.06 17.35 -18.66
C HIS A 274 -23.60 17.65 -18.34
N VAL A 275 -22.87 18.27 -19.28
CA VAL A 275 -21.49 18.73 -19.07
C VAL A 275 -21.44 19.75 -17.93
N TYR A 276 -22.32 20.76 -17.95
CA TYR A 276 -22.42 21.75 -16.88
C TYR A 276 -22.71 21.11 -15.52
N ALA A 277 -23.68 20.19 -15.44
CA ALA A 277 -24.00 19.49 -14.20
C ALA A 277 -22.80 18.68 -13.66
N LEU A 278 -22.00 18.09 -14.54
CA LEU A 278 -20.80 17.34 -14.16
C LEU A 278 -19.66 18.26 -13.72
N VAL A 279 -19.41 19.37 -14.42
CA VAL A 279 -18.39 20.36 -14.02
C VAL A 279 -18.76 21.02 -12.68
N ARG A 280 -20.04 21.30 -12.44
CA ARG A 280 -20.51 21.76 -11.13
C ARG A 280 -20.26 20.75 -10.02
N LYS A 281 -20.48 19.46 -10.27
CA LYS A 281 -20.12 18.40 -9.30
C LYS A 281 -18.62 18.37 -9.00
N PHE A 282 -17.76 18.65 -9.97
CA PHE A 282 -16.32 18.80 -9.73
C PHE A 282 -16.04 19.96 -8.79
N ASP A 283 -16.67 21.11 -9.03
CA ASP A 283 -16.51 22.31 -8.21
C ASP A 283 -16.93 22.05 -6.75
N ASP A 284 -18.12 21.48 -6.55
CA ASP A 284 -18.66 21.13 -5.23
C ASP A 284 -17.74 20.16 -4.47
N HIS A 285 -17.20 19.13 -5.14
CA HIS A 285 -16.31 18.16 -4.49
C HIS A 285 -14.89 18.69 -4.29
N LEU A 286 -14.41 19.62 -5.12
CA LEU A 286 -13.13 20.29 -4.93
C LEU A 286 -13.16 21.19 -3.69
N ASP A 287 -14.26 21.92 -3.46
CA ASP A 287 -14.45 22.72 -2.23
C ASP A 287 -14.36 21.83 -0.98
N VAL A 288 -15.05 20.68 -0.98
CA VAL A 288 -14.95 19.72 0.14
C VAL A 288 -13.51 19.21 0.31
N ILE A 289 -12.80 18.91 -0.78
CA ILE A 289 -11.40 18.48 -0.70
C ILE A 289 -10.53 19.57 -0.09
N GLN A 290 -10.68 20.84 -0.52
CA GLN A 290 -9.90 21.95 0.03
C GLN A 290 -10.16 22.20 1.51
N GLN A 291 -11.40 22.06 1.97
CA GLN A 291 -11.74 22.22 3.38
C GLN A 291 -11.13 21.12 4.25
N GLU A 292 -11.08 19.88 3.74
CA GLU A 292 -10.68 18.71 4.53
C GLU A 292 -9.19 18.33 4.38
N ILE A 293 -8.48 18.85 3.38
CA ILE A 293 -7.09 18.46 3.10
C ILE A 293 -6.13 18.79 4.25
N SER A 294 -6.32 19.92 4.93
CA SER A 294 -5.51 20.32 6.10
C SER A 294 -5.67 19.34 7.26
N ILE A 295 -6.89 18.82 7.43
CA ILE A 295 -7.20 17.80 8.44
C ILE A 295 -6.52 16.48 8.07
N ALA A 296 -6.54 16.09 6.79
CA ALA A 296 -5.83 14.91 6.32
C ALA A 296 -4.31 15.01 6.50
N VAL A 297 -3.70 16.18 6.30
CA VAL A 297 -2.27 16.43 6.59
C VAL A 297 -1.97 16.19 8.09
N THR A 298 -2.84 16.72 8.95
CA THR A 298 -2.67 16.60 10.41
C THR A 298 -2.79 15.15 10.86
N VAL A 299 -3.74 14.39 10.28
CA VAL A 299 -3.90 12.96 10.53
C VAL A 299 -2.73 12.16 9.98
N GLN A 300 -2.21 12.49 8.79
CA GLN A 300 -1.02 11.87 8.22
C GLN A 300 0.18 12.01 9.17
N SER A 301 0.44 13.22 9.67
CA SER A 301 1.51 13.46 10.64
C SER A 301 1.35 12.62 11.92
N ALA A 302 0.12 12.45 12.40
CA ALA A 302 -0.16 11.61 13.56
C ALA A 302 0.09 10.12 13.28
N ILE A 303 -0.27 9.64 12.09
CA ILE A 303 0.00 8.26 11.67
C ILE A 303 1.50 8.03 11.48
N ASP A 304 2.22 8.98 10.87
CA ASP A 304 3.68 8.90 10.72
C ASP A 304 4.39 8.86 12.08
N GLU A 305 3.88 9.61 13.06
CA GLU A 305 4.40 9.54 14.43
C GLU A 305 4.12 8.18 15.09
N ILE A 306 2.92 7.60 14.92
CA ILE A 306 2.59 6.24 15.40
C ILE A 306 3.50 5.18 14.75
N VAL A 307 3.71 5.26 13.44
CA VAL A 307 4.52 4.30 12.69
C VAL A 307 6.00 4.43 13.05
N SER A 308 6.54 5.66 13.08
CA SER A 308 7.97 5.91 13.40
C SER A 308 8.32 5.62 14.86
N LYS A 309 7.40 5.87 15.80
CA LYS A 309 7.58 5.52 17.22
C LYS A 309 7.12 4.12 17.58
N GLY A 310 6.55 3.36 16.64
CA GLY A 310 6.09 2.00 16.86
C GLY A 310 7.18 1.08 17.40
N ASP A 311 8.43 1.24 16.93
CA ASP A 311 9.58 0.48 17.44
C ASP A 311 9.93 0.84 18.89
N VAL A 312 9.85 2.12 19.26
CA VAL A 312 10.07 2.59 20.64
C VAL A 312 9.04 1.94 21.57
N MET A 313 7.80 1.90 21.10
CA MET A 313 6.69 1.35 21.88
C MET A 313 6.80 -0.17 22.03
N LEU A 314 7.10 -0.89 20.95
CA LEU A 314 7.37 -2.33 20.98
C LEU A 314 8.59 -2.65 21.86
N ASN A 315 9.65 -1.84 21.83
CA ASN A 315 10.83 -2.04 22.67
C ASN A 315 10.53 -1.81 24.16
N SER A 316 9.82 -0.73 24.51
CA SER A 316 9.40 -0.50 25.90
C SER A 316 8.46 -1.60 26.43
N SER A 317 7.60 -2.16 25.56
CA SER A 317 6.77 -3.32 25.90
C SER A 317 7.57 -4.62 26.05
N ARG A 318 8.61 -4.84 25.22
CA ARG A 318 9.53 -5.98 25.36
C ARG A 318 10.35 -5.88 26.64
N GLU A 319 10.84 -4.70 26.98
CA GLU A 319 11.59 -4.45 28.22
C GLU A 319 10.70 -4.73 29.44
N LEU A 320 9.49 -4.18 29.48
CA LEU A 320 8.48 -4.49 30.50
C LEU A 320 8.18 -5.99 30.58
N GLY A 321 8.04 -6.66 29.44
CA GLY A 321 7.82 -8.11 29.35
C GLY A 321 8.98 -8.93 29.91
N ASN A 322 10.22 -8.56 29.57
CA ASN A 322 11.43 -9.21 30.04
C ASN A 322 11.59 -9.06 31.56
N GLU A 323 11.31 -7.88 32.11
CA GLU A 323 11.36 -7.66 33.56
C GLU A 323 10.25 -8.41 34.30
N ILE A 324 9.01 -8.42 33.78
CA ILE A 324 7.91 -9.22 34.33
C ILE A 324 8.27 -10.71 34.30
N GLN A 325 8.90 -11.18 33.22
CA GLN A 325 9.35 -12.57 33.09
C GLN A 325 10.50 -12.88 34.05
N ALA A 326 11.47 -11.98 34.20
CA ALA A 326 12.59 -12.13 35.13
C ALA A 326 12.13 -12.15 36.59
N GLN A 327 11.20 -11.26 36.98
CA GLN A 327 10.60 -11.24 38.32
C GLN A 327 9.80 -12.53 38.58
N THR A 328 9.07 -13.01 37.59
CA THR A 328 8.33 -14.28 37.66
C THR A 328 9.27 -15.47 37.86
N MET A 329 10.37 -15.54 37.10
CA MET A 329 11.38 -16.59 37.24
C MET A 329 12.09 -16.53 38.61
N HIS A 330 12.37 -15.33 39.13
CA HIS A 330 12.98 -15.17 40.45
C HIS A 330 12.04 -15.58 41.59
N SER A 331 10.74 -15.24 41.51
CA SER A 331 9.74 -15.65 42.51
C SER A 331 9.44 -17.16 42.48
N ILE A 332 9.64 -17.85 41.35
CA ILE A 332 9.45 -19.31 41.25
C ILE A 332 10.74 -20.05 41.67
N SER A 333 11.92 -19.47 41.42
CA SER A 333 13.22 -20.07 41.75
C SER A 333 13.41 -20.35 43.24
N TRP A 334 13.04 -19.42 44.13
CA TRP A 334 13.23 -19.63 45.58
C TRP A 334 12.29 -20.72 46.14
N LEU A 335 11.04 -20.78 45.65
CA LEU A 335 10.07 -21.82 46.00
C LEU A 335 10.53 -23.20 45.51
N ASN A 336 11.06 -23.27 44.28
CA ASN A 336 11.60 -24.52 43.73
C ASN A 336 12.88 -24.97 44.46
N LYS A 337 13.73 -24.04 44.90
CA LYS A 337 14.88 -24.37 45.75
C LYS A 337 14.43 -24.88 47.13
N LEU A 338 13.38 -24.30 47.70
CA LEU A 338 12.79 -24.74 48.97
C LEU A 338 12.18 -26.15 48.87
N THR A 339 11.46 -26.47 47.79
CA THR A 339 10.87 -27.81 47.59
C THR A 339 11.94 -28.88 47.38
N ILE A 340 13.02 -28.57 46.65
CA ILE A 340 14.17 -29.47 46.51
C ILE A 340 14.85 -29.69 47.87
N MET A 341 15.05 -28.62 48.66
CA MET A 341 15.68 -28.71 49.98
C MET A 341 14.82 -29.53 50.98
N LEU A 342 13.50 -29.33 50.99
CA LEU A 342 12.56 -30.11 51.79
C LEU A 342 12.53 -31.58 51.35
N GLY A 343 12.61 -31.86 50.04
CA GLY A 343 12.73 -33.22 49.51
C GLY A 343 13.99 -33.93 50.00
N VAL A 344 15.13 -33.24 50.02
CA VAL A 344 16.40 -33.78 50.55
C VAL A 344 16.33 -34.00 52.07
N CYS A 345 15.74 -33.07 52.82
CA CYS A 345 15.52 -33.22 54.27
C CYS A 345 14.60 -34.40 54.60
N LEU A 346 13.57 -34.65 53.79
CA LEU A 346 12.65 -35.77 53.97
C LEU A 346 13.34 -37.10 53.70
N LEU A 347 14.21 -37.15 52.68
CA LEU A 347 15.03 -38.31 52.37
C LEU A 347 16.02 -38.63 53.51
N LEU A 348 16.65 -37.61 54.10
CA LEU A 348 17.54 -37.76 55.26
C LEU A 348 16.78 -38.16 56.53
N ALA A 349 15.59 -37.61 56.78
CA ALA A 349 14.72 -37.98 57.90
C ALA A 349 14.21 -39.42 57.78
N LEU A 350 13.86 -39.86 56.56
CA LEU A 350 13.48 -41.24 56.27
C LEU A 350 14.63 -42.21 56.53
N ILE A 351 15.85 -41.86 56.12
CA ILE A 351 17.06 -42.66 56.40
C ILE A 351 17.30 -42.76 57.91
N PHE A 352 17.11 -41.67 58.67
CA PHE A 352 17.31 -41.66 60.13
C PHE A 352 16.19 -42.41 60.89
N PHE A 353 14.94 -42.32 60.42
CA PHE A 353 13.79 -43.07 60.95
C PHE A 353 13.95 -44.58 60.71
N ILE A 354 14.36 -44.98 59.51
CA ILE A 354 14.70 -46.38 59.19
C ILE A 354 15.85 -46.86 60.08
N ARG A 355 16.83 -46.01 60.37
CA ARG A 355 17.96 -46.35 61.26
C ARG A 355 17.55 -46.47 62.74
N SER A 356 16.62 -45.63 63.21
CA SER A 356 16.04 -45.65 64.57
C SER A 356 15.16 -46.88 64.80
N VAL A 357 14.27 -47.20 63.85
CA VAL A 357 13.46 -48.42 63.91
C VAL A 357 14.35 -49.67 63.87
N ARG A 358 15.44 -49.66 63.09
CA ARG A 358 16.40 -50.78 63.02
C ARG A 358 17.27 -50.94 64.27
N GLN A 359 17.37 -49.92 65.13
CA GLN A 359 18.03 -50.02 66.45
C GLN A 359 17.10 -50.55 67.54
N ASN A 360 15.78 -50.45 67.36
CA ASN A 360 14.78 -50.88 68.34
C ASN A 360 14.25 -52.32 68.13
N VAL A 361 14.74 -53.03 67.10
CA VAL A 361 14.34 -54.42 66.77
C VAL A 361 15.51 -55.39 67.05
N ARG A 362 16.17 -55.25 68.20
CA ARG A 362 17.18 -56.21 68.68
C ARG A 362 17.01 -56.60 70.17
N TYR A 363 15.77 -56.65 70.65
CA TYR A 363 15.52 -57.07 72.05
C TYR A 363 14.31 -57.98 72.31
N GLN A 364 13.60 -58.47 71.29
CA GLN A 364 12.62 -59.54 71.51
C GLN A 364 12.66 -60.57 70.39
N ASP A 365 13.50 -61.56 70.57
CA ASP A 365 13.39 -62.87 69.92
C ASP A 365 13.45 -63.93 71.02
N PHE A 366 12.29 -64.41 71.48
CA PHE A 366 12.01 -65.86 71.62
C PHE A 366 10.60 -66.11 72.16
N VAL A 367 9.96 -67.15 71.62
CA VAL A 367 8.68 -67.78 72.02
C VAL A 367 7.42 -67.22 71.35
N SER A 368 7.15 -67.71 70.13
CA SER A 368 5.90 -68.40 69.83
C SER A 368 6.06 -69.18 68.51
N ARG A 369 6.62 -70.39 68.62
CA ARG A 369 6.46 -71.42 67.59
C ARG A 369 5.18 -72.17 67.91
N ASN A 370 4.12 -71.90 67.14
CA ASN A 370 3.28 -72.93 66.53
C ASN A 370 2.14 -72.26 65.75
N GLU A 371 2.36 -72.01 64.45
CA GLU A 371 1.41 -72.19 63.35
C GLU A 371 2.20 -72.08 62.02
N VAL A 372 3.08 -73.04 61.75
CA VAL A 372 3.93 -73.06 60.53
C VAL A 372 3.39 -73.99 59.43
N ILE A 373 2.22 -74.61 59.59
CA ILE A 373 1.72 -75.57 58.60
C ILE A 373 0.57 -75.01 57.72
N LYS A 374 -0.06 -73.87 58.06
CA LYS A 374 -1.04 -73.20 57.17
C LYS A 374 -0.46 -72.06 56.32
N THR A 375 0.60 -71.39 56.79
CA THR A 375 1.30 -70.30 56.09
C THR A 375 2.19 -70.78 54.93
N GLN A 376 2.63 -72.05 54.94
CA GLN A 376 3.51 -72.59 53.90
C GLN A 376 2.79 -72.84 52.56
N LYS A 377 1.47 -73.04 52.57
CA LYS A 377 0.68 -73.22 51.33
C LYS A 377 0.29 -71.88 50.70
N ALA A 378 -0.08 -70.89 51.52
CA ALA A 378 -0.42 -69.53 51.07
C ALA A 378 0.80 -68.78 50.49
N ILE A 379 1.99 -68.95 51.07
CA ILE A 379 3.23 -68.33 50.54
C ILE A 379 3.65 -68.97 49.22
N VAL A 380 3.47 -70.27 49.03
CA VAL A 380 3.77 -70.93 47.74
C VAL A 380 2.82 -70.46 46.65
N THR A 381 1.52 -70.29 46.94
CA THR A 381 0.56 -69.69 46.00
C THR A 381 0.90 -68.24 45.67
N LEU A 382 1.25 -67.41 46.66
CA LEU A 382 1.73 -66.03 46.45
C LEU A 382 3.01 -65.98 45.61
N LEU A 383 3.94 -66.92 45.81
CA LEU A 383 5.17 -67.02 45.02
C LEU A 383 4.91 -67.47 43.58
N ASP A 384 3.96 -68.37 43.37
CA ASP A 384 3.56 -68.82 42.03
C ASP A 384 2.81 -67.72 41.27
N ASP A 385 1.93 -66.97 41.94
CA ASP A 385 1.28 -65.78 41.40
C ASP A 385 2.30 -64.68 41.08
N MET A 386 3.28 -64.43 41.97
CA MET A 386 4.39 -63.50 41.69
C MET A 386 5.24 -63.94 40.51
N LYS A 387 5.44 -65.25 40.32
CA LYS A 387 6.15 -65.78 39.15
C LYS A 387 5.37 -65.49 37.86
N ARG A 388 4.04 -65.66 37.87
CA ARG A 388 3.18 -65.31 36.73
C ARG A 388 3.18 -63.81 36.43
N ILE A 389 3.19 -62.95 37.45
CA ILE A 389 3.32 -61.49 37.31
C ILE A 389 4.70 -61.13 36.74
N ALA A 390 5.77 -61.79 37.20
CA ALA A 390 7.12 -61.62 36.68
C ALA A 390 7.26 -62.10 35.23
N ASP A 391 6.48 -63.11 34.82
CA ASP A 391 6.36 -63.57 33.43
C ASP A 391 5.45 -62.65 32.58
N GLY A 392 4.92 -61.57 33.16
CA GLY A 392 4.17 -60.51 32.48
C GLY A 392 2.64 -60.66 32.51
N ASP A 393 2.07 -61.62 33.24
CA ASP A 393 0.61 -61.78 33.34
C ASP A 393 0.00 -60.88 34.43
N LEU A 394 -0.45 -59.68 34.04
CA LEU A 394 -1.08 -58.69 34.92
C LEU A 394 -2.60 -58.91 35.09
N THR A 395 -3.15 -59.97 34.49
CA THR A 395 -4.56 -60.37 34.66
C THR A 395 -4.78 -61.23 35.91
N VAL A 396 -3.70 -61.74 36.50
CA VAL A 396 -3.75 -62.57 37.71
C VAL A 396 -4.13 -61.71 38.92
N ARG A 397 -4.96 -62.28 39.80
CA ARG A 397 -5.28 -61.70 41.11
C ARG A 397 -5.02 -62.77 42.15
N THR A 398 -4.35 -62.38 43.24
CA THR A 398 -4.05 -63.32 44.33
C THR A 398 -5.21 -63.39 45.31
N ASP A 399 -5.64 -64.61 45.63
CA ASP A 399 -6.74 -64.90 46.55
C ASP A 399 -6.43 -64.53 48.01
N ILE A 400 -7.34 -63.81 48.65
CA ILE A 400 -7.25 -63.41 50.06
C ILE A 400 -7.68 -64.59 50.94
N THR A 401 -6.75 -65.48 51.27
CA THR A 401 -7.07 -66.74 51.96
C THR A 401 -6.85 -66.75 53.48
N ASP A 402 -6.15 -65.75 54.06
CA ASP A 402 -5.85 -65.73 55.51
C ASP A 402 -5.62 -64.31 56.08
N ARG A 403 -5.92 -64.10 57.38
CA ARG A 403 -5.81 -62.81 58.10
C ARG A 403 -4.36 -62.32 58.24
N THR A 404 -3.38 -63.23 58.13
CA THR A 404 -1.95 -62.94 58.22
C THR A 404 -1.27 -62.69 56.87
N THR A 405 -1.80 -63.19 55.75
CA THR A 405 -1.23 -62.99 54.40
C THR A 405 -2.06 -62.04 53.53
N GLY A 406 -3.28 -61.68 53.94
CA GLY A 406 -4.17 -60.77 53.20
C GLY A 406 -3.56 -59.40 52.90
N ALA A 407 -2.82 -58.80 53.85
CA ALA A 407 -2.17 -57.51 53.62
C ALA A 407 -1.08 -57.55 52.52
N ILE A 408 -0.44 -58.70 52.32
CA ILE A 408 0.56 -58.90 51.26
C ILE A 408 -0.15 -59.12 49.92
N ALA A 409 -1.22 -59.92 49.90
CA ALA A 409 -2.06 -60.12 48.72
C ALA A 409 -2.68 -58.80 48.22
N ASP A 410 -3.18 -57.96 49.12
CA ASP A 410 -3.72 -56.63 48.79
C ASP A 410 -2.66 -55.69 48.21
N ALA A 411 -1.45 -55.66 48.80
CA ALA A 411 -0.34 -54.85 48.28
C ALA A 411 0.13 -55.33 46.89
N ILE A 412 0.15 -56.64 46.65
CA ILE A 412 0.46 -57.23 45.35
C ILE A 412 -0.63 -56.88 44.34
N ASN A 413 -1.91 -57.06 44.67
CA ASN A 413 -3.04 -56.72 43.80
C ASN A 413 -3.05 -55.22 43.44
N CYS A 414 -2.79 -54.34 44.41
CA CYS A 414 -2.66 -52.89 44.17
C CYS A 414 -1.48 -52.59 43.22
N THR A 415 -0.35 -53.29 43.37
CA THR A 415 0.81 -53.11 42.48
C THR A 415 0.51 -53.61 41.06
N ILE A 416 -0.21 -54.74 40.92
CA ILE A 416 -0.64 -55.25 39.62
C ILE A 416 -1.59 -54.26 38.94
N GLU A 417 -2.53 -53.66 39.69
CA GLU A 417 -3.49 -52.69 39.14
C GLU A 417 -2.81 -51.39 38.68
N GLU A 418 -1.84 -50.88 39.44
CA GLU A 418 -1.01 -49.75 39.04
C GLU A 418 -0.13 -50.07 37.82
N LEU A 419 0.49 -51.27 37.78
CA LEU A 419 1.28 -51.72 36.62
C LEU A 419 0.42 -51.94 35.37
N HIS A 420 -0.75 -52.55 35.52
CA HIS A 420 -1.73 -52.73 34.45
C HIS A 420 -2.12 -51.36 33.87
N THR A 421 -2.49 -50.42 34.72
CA THR A 421 -2.85 -49.05 34.32
C THR A 421 -1.69 -48.35 33.62
N LEU A 422 -0.46 -48.48 34.13
CA LEU A 422 0.73 -47.90 33.51
C LEU A 422 1.01 -48.50 32.12
N VAL A 423 0.96 -49.82 31.99
CA VAL A 423 1.18 -50.52 30.71
C VAL A 423 0.09 -50.14 29.70
N GLU A 424 -1.17 -50.03 30.12
CA GLU A 424 -2.26 -49.57 29.28
C GLU A 424 -2.05 -48.12 28.80
N GLN A 425 -1.70 -47.21 29.71
CA GLN A 425 -1.39 -45.81 29.38
C GLN A 425 -0.20 -45.70 28.43
N VAL A 426 0.84 -46.51 28.64
CA VAL A 426 2.03 -46.54 27.78
C VAL A 426 1.67 -47.05 26.37
N ASN A 427 0.86 -48.10 26.26
CA ASN A 427 0.41 -48.62 24.96
C ASN A 427 -0.44 -47.58 24.22
N GLN A 428 -1.38 -46.92 24.91
CA GLN A 428 -2.20 -45.84 24.35
C GLN A 428 -1.33 -44.65 23.89
N ALA A 429 -0.37 -44.23 24.71
CA ALA A 429 0.57 -43.15 24.38
C ALA A 429 1.41 -43.50 23.13
N SER A 430 1.95 -44.72 23.05
CA SER A 430 2.69 -45.18 21.87
C SER A 430 1.86 -45.14 20.59
N VAL A 431 0.61 -45.59 20.64
CA VAL A 431 -0.30 -45.54 19.48
C VAL A 431 -0.54 -44.10 19.02
N LEU A 432 -0.74 -43.18 19.97
CA LEU A 432 -0.90 -41.75 19.67
C LEU A 432 0.36 -41.14 19.06
N VAL A 433 1.55 -41.48 19.57
CA VAL A 433 2.83 -40.99 19.03
C VAL A 433 3.07 -41.50 17.61
N VAL A 434 2.79 -42.77 17.32
CA VAL A 434 2.88 -43.32 15.95
C VAL A 434 1.90 -42.59 15.01
N LYS A 435 0.65 -42.37 15.44
CA LYS A 435 -0.34 -41.65 14.65
C LYS A 435 0.09 -40.21 14.36
N ALA A 436 0.55 -39.48 15.37
CA ALA A 436 1.05 -38.12 15.23
C ALA A 436 2.30 -38.06 14.34
N SER A 437 3.20 -39.04 14.44
CA SER A 437 4.39 -39.15 13.60
C SER A 437 4.01 -39.36 12.13
N ASN A 438 3.05 -40.24 11.83
CA ASN A 438 2.57 -40.45 10.47
C ASN A 438 1.93 -39.17 9.87
N GLN A 439 1.15 -38.43 10.67
CA GLN A 439 0.59 -37.14 10.25
C GLN A 439 1.69 -36.11 9.97
N ALA A 440 2.68 -36.00 10.86
CA ALA A 440 3.82 -35.11 10.68
C ALA A 440 4.66 -35.48 9.45
N GLN A 441 4.79 -36.77 9.14
CA GLN A 441 5.47 -37.27 7.95
C GLN A 441 4.73 -36.85 6.67
N GLN A 442 3.40 -36.94 6.66
CA GLN A 442 2.57 -36.50 5.53
C GLN A 442 2.70 -34.99 5.29
N VAL A 443 2.66 -34.18 6.37
CA VAL A 443 2.86 -32.73 6.29
C VAL A 443 4.25 -32.40 5.75
N SER A 444 5.29 -33.06 6.25
CA SER A 444 6.67 -32.86 5.80
C SER A 444 6.85 -33.22 4.32
N SER A 445 6.21 -34.30 3.85
CA SER A 445 6.22 -34.66 2.43
C SER A 445 5.51 -33.61 1.57
N GLY A 446 4.36 -33.09 2.03
CA GLY A 446 3.66 -32.01 1.35
C GLY A 446 4.50 -30.74 1.25
N LEU A 447 5.22 -30.39 2.31
CA LEU A 447 6.12 -29.24 2.35
C LEU A 447 7.30 -29.37 1.38
N LEU A 448 7.86 -30.59 1.24
CA LEU A 448 8.92 -30.86 0.26
C LEU A 448 8.45 -30.64 -1.18
N THR A 449 7.26 -31.16 -1.53
CA THR A 449 6.65 -30.95 -2.85
C THR A 449 6.38 -29.46 -3.10
N ALA A 450 5.86 -28.74 -2.10
CA ALA A 450 5.61 -27.31 -2.19
C ALA A 450 6.91 -26.52 -2.42
N ALA A 451 8.00 -26.86 -1.73
CA ALA A 451 9.31 -26.23 -1.89
C ALA A 451 9.90 -26.46 -3.30
N GLN A 452 9.71 -27.65 -3.88
CA GLN A 452 10.11 -27.93 -5.26
C GLN A 452 9.33 -27.08 -6.27
N GLN A 453 8.00 -26.99 -6.11
CA GLN A 453 7.16 -26.13 -6.94
C GLN A 453 7.53 -24.65 -6.80
N GLN A 454 7.83 -24.21 -5.58
CA GLN A 454 8.29 -22.85 -5.29
C GLN A 454 9.61 -22.55 -6.00
N THR A 455 10.56 -23.49 -5.99
CA THR A 455 11.84 -23.35 -6.71
C THR A 455 11.63 -23.13 -8.22
N ALA A 456 10.78 -23.95 -8.86
CA ALA A 456 10.48 -23.79 -10.29
C ALA A 456 9.81 -22.44 -10.60
N LYS A 457 8.90 -21.96 -9.73
CA LYS A 457 8.28 -20.64 -9.89
C LYS A 457 9.26 -19.49 -9.71
N ILE A 458 10.22 -19.62 -8.80
CA ILE A 458 11.29 -18.62 -8.61
C ILE A 458 12.12 -18.53 -9.88
N GLU A 459 12.57 -19.66 -10.44
CA GLU A 459 13.35 -19.68 -11.68
C GLU A 459 12.60 -19.05 -12.85
N GLN A 460 11.32 -19.41 -13.04
CA GLN A 460 10.47 -18.81 -14.07
C GLN A 460 10.32 -17.30 -13.90
N THR A 461 10.16 -16.84 -12.66
CA THR A 461 10.02 -15.41 -12.37
C THR A 461 11.33 -14.66 -12.63
N THR A 462 12.48 -15.24 -12.23
CA THR A 462 13.79 -14.68 -12.53
C THR A 462 14.02 -14.54 -14.04
N ILE A 463 13.68 -15.57 -14.82
CA ILE A 463 13.78 -15.52 -16.29
C ILE A 463 12.88 -14.41 -16.86
N ALA A 464 11.64 -14.29 -16.39
CA ALA A 464 10.72 -13.24 -16.85
C ALA A 464 11.23 -11.83 -16.54
N VAL A 465 11.85 -11.63 -15.37
CA VAL A 465 12.43 -10.34 -14.97
C VAL A 465 13.70 -10.01 -15.76
N LEU A 466 14.51 -11.01 -16.10
CA LEU A 466 15.66 -10.83 -16.98
C LEU A 466 15.20 -10.44 -18.40
N GLY A 467 14.17 -11.10 -18.95
CA GLY A 467 13.56 -10.70 -20.22
C GLY A 467 12.98 -9.29 -20.18
N MET A 468 12.37 -8.88 -19.06
CA MET A 468 11.93 -7.50 -18.86
C MET A 468 13.10 -6.50 -18.90
N THR A 469 14.27 -6.88 -18.37
CA THR A 469 15.47 -6.02 -18.37
C THR A 469 16.00 -5.82 -19.79
N GLU A 470 15.95 -6.86 -20.64
CA GLU A 470 16.27 -6.77 -22.06
C GLU A 470 15.30 -5.82 -22.79
N SER A 471 13.99 -5.95 -22.58
CA SER A 471 13.01 -5.03 -23.16
C SER A 471 13.18 -3.58 -22.70
N ILE A 472 13.60 -3.35 -21.45
CA ILE A 472 13.93 -1.99 -20.96
C ILE A 472 15.15 -1.42 -21.69
N SER A 473 16.15 -2.26 -21.99
CA SER A 473 17.32 -1.86 -22.79
C SER A 473 16.89 -1.45 -24.20
N GLU A 474 16.04 -2.24 -24.86
CA GLU A 474 15.50 -1.89 -26.19
C GLU A 474 14.72 -0.56 -26.17
N ILE A 475 13.92 -0.31 -25.12
CA ILE A 475 13.22 0.96 -24.95
C ILE A 475 14.21 2.12 -24.80
N SER A 476 15.32 1.92 -24.08
CA SER A 476 16.38 2.93 -23.93
C SER A 476 17.04 3.27 -25.28
N ASP A 477 17.28 2.27 -26.13
CA ASP A 477 17.84 2.47 -27.46
C ASP A 477 16.85 3.22 -28.37
N MET A 478 15.57 2.83 -28.36
CA MET A 478 14.51 3.54 -29.09
C MET A 478 14.34 4.99 -28.62
N ALA A 479 14.47 5.24 -27.31
CA ALA A 479 14.43 6.58 -26.74
C ALA A 479 15.63 7.41 -27.22
N THR A 480 16.83 6.84 -27.22
CA THR A 480 18.06 7.49 -27.74
C THR A 480 17.88 7.93 -29.19
N GLU A 481 17.36 7.03 -30.03
CA GLU A 481 17.12 7.31 -31.45
C GLU A 481 16.02 8.36 -31.63
N SER A 482 14.95 8.30 -30.83
CA SER A 482 13.89 9.31 -30.84
C SER A 482 14.40 10.71 -30.47
N ALA A 483 15.30 10.81 -29.47
CA ALA A 483 15.97 12.07 -29.14
C ALA A 483 16.83 12.59 -30.29
N ARG A 484 17.55 11.69 -30.98
CA ARG A 484 18.36 12.06 -32.14
C ARG A 484 17.49 12.64 -33.26
N VAL A 485 16.38 11.97 -33.59
CA VAL A 485 15.42 12.43 -34.59
C VAL A 485 14.78 13.76 -34.19
N ALA A 486 14.39 13.92 -32.92
CA ALA A 486 13.83 15.18 -32.40
C ALA A 486 14.81 16.35 -32.55
N LYS A 487 16.09 16.15 -32.19
CA LYS A 487 17.14 17.18 -32.37
C LYS A 487 17.37 17.52 -33.84
N GLN A 488 17.32 16.53 -34.73
CA GLN A 488 17.47 16.75 -36.17
C GLN A 488 16.26 17.51 -36.75
N SER A 489 15.03 17.20 -36.32
CA SER A 489 13.82 17.95 -36.69
C SER A 489 13.89 19.39 -36.21
N LEU A 490 14.35 19.62 -34.98
CA LEU A 490 14.55 20.96 -34.42
C LEU A 490 15.51 21.79 -35.29
N ALA A 491 16.71 21.26 -35.58
CA ALA A 491 17.69 21.95 -36.42
C ALA A 491 17.16 22.23 -37.84
N THR A 492 16.36 21.32 -38.39
CA THR A 492 15.74 21.49 -39.72
C THR A 492 14.66 22.57 -39.69
N ALA A 493 13.85 22.63 -38.63
CA ALA A 493 12.84 23.65 -38.44
C ALA A 493 13.45 25.05 -38.23
N GLU A 494 14.53 25.16 -37.45
CA GLU A 494 15.29 26.41 -37.27
C GLU A 494 15.83 26.92 -38.61
N LYS A 495 16.46 26.04 -39.40
CA LYS A 495 16.96 26.39 -40.74
C LYS A 495 15.83 26.81 -41.67
N GLY A 496 14.70 26.10 -41.65
CA GLY A 496 13.49 26.45 -42.41
C GLY A 496 12.94 27.83 -42.01
N THR A 497 12.91 28.11 -40.71
CA THR A 497 12.41 29.39 -40.16
C THR A 497 13.28 30.55 -40.64
N SER A 498 14.61 30.36 -40.63
CA SER A 498 15.55 31.35 -41.18
C SER A 498 15.30 31.61 -42.66
N ALA A 499 15.15 30.55 -43.48
CA ALA A 499 14.89 30.68 -44.91
C ALA A 499 13.55 31.39 -45.22
N VAL A 500 12.51 31.11 -44.43
CA VAL A 500 11.22 31.79 -44.54
C VAL A 500 11.35 33.28 -44.17
N ARG A 501 12.08 33.62 -43.12
CA ARG A 501 12.33 35.02 -42.72
C ARG A 501 13.06 35.79 -43.81
N GLU A 502 14.08 35.21 -44.43
CA GLU A 502 14.77 35.78 -45.59
C GLU A 502 13.81 35.98 -46.77
N SER A 503 12.93 35.00 -47.04
CA SER A 503 11.93 35.11 -48.11
C SER A 503 10.91 36.24 -47.85
N ILE A 504 10.47 36.43 -46.61
CA ILE A 504 9.59 37.55 -46.22
C ILE A 504 10.32 38.90 -46.40
N ALA A 505 11.60 38.98 -46.02
CA ALA A 505 12.41 40.17 -46.23
C ALA A 505 12.53 40.51 -47.73
N GLY A 506 12.83 39.51 -48.58
CA GLY A 506 12.88 39.69 -50.02
C GLY A 506 11.54 40.14 -50.64
N MET A 507 10.42 39.60 -50.17
CA MET A 507 9.09 40.06 -50.60
C MET A 507 8.83 41.53 -50.23
N ASN A 508 9.29 41.97 -49.06
CA ASN A 508 9.18 43.37 -48.64
C ASN A 508 10.05 44.30 -49.51
N GLU A 509 11.26 43.88 -49.90
CA GLU A 509 12.08 44.63 -50.85
C GLU A 509 11.42 44.74 -52.22
N ILE A 510 10.90 43.63 -52.76
CA ILE A 510 10.18 43.64 -54.06
C ILE A 510 8.98 44.60 -54.00
N ARG A 511 8.24 44.62 -52.90
CA ARG A 511 7.14 45.57 -52.70
C ARG A 511 7.61 47.01 -52.79
N THR A 512 8.75 47.35 -52.18
CA THR A 512 9.34 48.69 -52.26
C THR A 512 9.73 49.04 -53.70
N TYR A 513 10.37 48.13 -54.43
CA TYR A 513 10.72 48.34 -55.84
C TYR A 513 9.49 48.55 -56.74
N ILE A 514 8.41 47.80 -56.51
CA ILE A 514 7.15 47.98 -57.25
C ILE A 514 6.56 49.36 -56.97
N GLN A 515 6.54 49.82 -55.71
CA GLN A 515 6.03 51.14 -55.35
C GLN A 515 6.84 52.27 -56.01
N ASP A 516 8.16 52.18 -56.01
CA ASP A 516 9.00 53.19 -56.66
C ASP A 516 8.89 53.16 -58.18
N THR A 517 8.71 51.98 -58.78
CA THR A 517 8.42 51.85 -60.21
C THR A 517 7.07 52.44 -60.57
N SER A 518 6.03 52.18 -59.77
CA SER A 518 4.68 52.75 -59.95
C SER A 518 4.71 54.29 -59.90
N LYS A 519 5.47 54.90 -58.97
CA LYS A 519 5.67 56.36 -58.93
C LYS A 519 6.36 56.91 -60.19
N ARG A 520 7.32 56.17 -60.76
CA ARG A 520 8.02 56.57 -62.01
C ARG A 520 7.08 56.50 -63.20
N ILE A 521 6.30 55.42 -63.33
CA ILE A 521 5.32 55.25 -64.42
C ILE A 521 4.21 56.29 -64.32
N LYS A 522 3.72 56.59 -63.10
CA LYS A 522 2.71 57.64 -62.91
C LYS A 522 3.20 59.00 -63.41
N ARG A 523 4.43 59.39 -63.07
CA ARG A 523 5.06 60.62 -63.59
C ARG A 523 5.20 60.60 -65.11
N LEU A 524 5.52 59.44 -65.70
CA LEU A 524 5.57 59.31 -67.16
C LEU A 524 4.18 59.53 -67.79
N GLY A 525 3.13 58.96 -67.20
CA GLY A 525 1.75 59.20 -67.63
C GLY A 525 1.34 60.68 -67.54
N GLU A 526 1.71 61.36 -66.44
CA GLU A 526 1.51 62.82 -66.28
C GLU A 526 2.26 63.62 -67.36
N SER A 527 3.54 63.32 -67.62
CA SER A 527 4.29 63.97 -68.71
C SER A 527 3.73 63.67 -70.10
N SER A 528 3.25 62.45 -70.36
CA SER A 528 2.60 62.10 -71.64
C SER A 528 1.26 62.83 -71.81
N GLN A 529 0.55 63.13 -70.74
CA GLN A 529 -0.66 63.97 -70.78
C GLN A 529 -0.30 65.41 -71.17
N GLU A 530 0.72 66.01 -70.53
CA GLU A 530 1.20 67.36 -70.88
C GLU A 530 1.66 67.45 -72.34
N ILE A 531 2.37 66.43 -72.85
CA ILE A 531 2.77 66.40 -74.27
C ILE A 531 1.54 66.31 -75.18
N GLY A 532 0.53 65.52 -74.81
CA GLY A 532 -0.73 65.44 -75.56
C GLY A 532 -1.43 66.79 -75.69
N GLU A 533 -1.47 67.58 -74.61
CA GLU A 533 -2.02 68.94 -74.62
C GLU A 533 -1.22 69.89 -75.54
N ILE A 534 0.12 69.78 -75.54
CA ILE A 534 0.99 70.56 -76.44
C ILE A 534 0.74 70.17 -77.90
N VAL A 535 0.60 68.88 -78.21
CA VAL A 535 0.35 68.40 -79.58
C VAL A 535 -1.02 68.85 -80.09
N ALA A 536 -2.04 68.87 -79.23
CA ALA A 536 -3.35 69.43 -79.57
C ALA A 536 -3.24 70.93 -79.92
N LEU A 537 -2.52 71.72 -79.09
CA LEU A 537 -2.26 73.12 -79.38
C LEU A 537 -1.49 73.35 -80.69
N ILE A 538 -0.50 72.51 -80.99
CA ILE A 538 0.25 72.59 -82.26
C ILE A 538 -0.68 72.32 -83.43
N THR A 539 -1.55 71.31 -83.32
CA THR A 539 -2.57 71.01 -84.35
C THR A 539 -3.45 72.23 -84.61
N ASP A 540 -3.97 72.86 -83.55
CA ASP A 540 -4.78 74.08 -83.63
C ASP A 540 -4.02 75.23 -84.31
N ILE A 541 -2.73 75.42 -83.99
CA ILE A 541 -1.88 76.45 -84.62
C ILE A 541 -1.65 76.13 -86.10
N THR A 542 -1.41 74.87 -86.46
CA THR A 542 -1.20 74.47 -87.85
C THR A 542 -2.46 74.63 -88.68
N ASP A 543 -3.63 74.35 -88.12
CA ASP A 543 -4.93 74.57 -88.77
C ASP A 543 -5.20 76.07 -88.97
N GLN A 544 -4.95 76.90 -87.96
CA GLN A 544 -5.02 78.36 -88.10
C GLN A 544 -4.05 78.89 -89.16
N THR A 545 -2.81 78.37 -89.18
CA THR A 545 -1.79 78.76 -90.14
C THR A 545 -2.17 78.35 -91.56
N ASN A 546 -2.78 77.17 -91.73
CA ASN A 546 -3.30 76.68 -93.01
C ASN A 546 -4.41 77.61 -93.54
N VAL A 547 -5.35 78.02 -92.68
CA VAL A 547 -6.41 78.98 -93.01
C VAL A 547 -5.85 80.36 -93.36
N LEU A 548 -4.87 80.86 -92.59
CA LEU A 548 -4.18 82.12 -92.85
C LEU A 548 -3.44 82.09 -94.20
N ALA A 549 -2.73 81.00 -94.49
CA ALA A 549 -2.00 80.81 -95.73
C ALA A 549 -2.94 80.74 -96.95
N LEU A 550 -4.07 80.04 -96.81
CA LEU A 550 -5.12 79.99 -97.85
C LEU A 550 -5.72 81.38 -98.12
N ASN A 551 -6.03 82.13 -97.06
CA ASN A 551 -6.53 83.51 -97.18
C ASN A 551 -5.50 84.44 -97.84
N ALA A 552 -4.22 84.28 -97.52
CA ALA A 552 -3.12 85.02 -98.14
C ALA A 552 -2.94 84.65 -99.62
N ALA A 553 -3.06 83.37 -99.98
CA ALA A 553 -3.00 82.91 -101.37
C ALA A 553 -4.17 83.44 -102.21
N LEU A 554 -5.38 83.49 -101.64
CA LEU A 554 -6.56 84.11 -102.27
C LEU A 554 -6.36 85.60 -102.51
N GLN A 555 -5.90 86.35 -101.50
CA GLN A 555 -5.59 87.78 -101.61
C GLN A 555 -4.47 88.07 -102.62
N ALA A 556 -3.41 87.25 -102.63
CA ALA A 556 -2.32 87.39 -103.59
C ALA A 556 -2.74 87.08 -105.03
N THR A 557 -3.63 86.11 -105.22
CA THR A 557 -4.27 85.82 -106.54
C THR A 557 -5.16 86.97 -106.99
N ALA A 558 -5.86 87.63 -106.07
CA ALA A 558 -6.70 88.80 -106.35
C ALA A 558 -5.88 90.05 -106.78
N ALA A 559 -4.59 90.13 -106.42
CA ALA A 559 -3.70 91.23 -106.77
C ALA A 559 -3.04 91.13 -108.17
N GLY A 560 -3.32 90.07 -108.95
CA GLY A 560 -2.83 89.92 -110.33
C GLY A 560 -1.30 89.73 -110.42
N GLU A 561 -0.65 90.31 -111.44
CA GLU A 561 0.81 90.14 -111.67
C GLU A 561 1.68 90.63 -110.49
N ALA A 562 1.26 91.64 -109.74
CA ALA A 562 1.99 92.16 -108.58
C ALA A 562 2.00 91.20 -107.38
N GLY A 563 1.01 90.29 -107.29
CA GLY A 563 0.85 89.34 -106.19
C GLY A 563 1.52 87.98 -106.42
N HIS A 564 2.09 87.74 -107.60
CA HIS A 564 2.49 86.39 -108.02
C HIS A 564 3.56 85.76 -107.10
N GLY A 565 4.55 86.54 -106.66
CA GLY A 565 5.55 86.11 -105.68
C GLY A 565 4.97 85.81 -104.29
N PHE A 566 3.94 86.54 -103.87
CA PHE A 566 3.24 86.29 -102.60
C PHE A 566 2.36 85.03 -102.64
N THR A 567 1.75 84.71 -103.79
CA THR A 567 0.98 83.46 -103.96
C THR A 567 1.88 82.24 -103.77
N VAL A 568 3.10 82.25 -104.32
CA VAL A 568 4.06 81.13 -104.17
C VAL A 568 4.46 80.95 -102.70
N ILE A 569 4.74 82.04 -101.98
CA ILE A 569 5.06 81.98 -100.55
C ILE A 569 3.87 81.45 -99.75
N ALA A 570 2.66 81.94 -100.02
CA ALA A 570 1.46 81.50 -99.33
C ALA A 570 1.16 80.01 -99.55
N GLN A 571 1.34 79.50 -100.77
CA GLN A 571 1.21 78.07 -101.07
C GLN A 571 2.28 77.21 -100.36
N GLU A 572 3.53 77.69 -100.24
CA GLU A 572 4.56 76.96 -99.51
C GLU A 572 4.32 76.97 -97.99
N VAL A 573 3.80 78.07 -97.43
CA VAL A 573 3.36 78.13 -96.02
C VAL A 573 2.18 77.18 -95.78
N GLN A 574 1.22 77.12 -96.71
CA GLN A 574 0.09 76.19 -96.64
C GLN A 574 0.58 74.74 -96.63
N ARG A 575 1.48 74.38 -97.55
CA ARG A 575 2.08 73.04 -97.64
C ARG A 575 2.88 72.68 -96.39
N LEU A 576 3.58 73.64 -95.79
CA LEU A 576 4.30 73.44 -94.53
C LEU A 576 3.34 73.24 -93.34
N ALA A 577 2.23 73.97 -93.30
CA ALA A 577 1.18 73.82 -92.30
C ALA A 577 0.51 72.44 -92.40
N GLU A 578 0.12 71.99 -93.60
CA GLU A 578 -0.43 70.65 -93.84
C GLU A 578 0.54 69.53 -93.41
N ARG A 579 1.83 69.66 -93.76
CA ARG A 579 2.86 68.70 -93.31
C ARG A 579 3.05 68.69 -91.80
N SER A 580 2.96 69.86 -91.16
CA SER A 580 3.10 69.99 -89.71
C SER A 580 1.88 69.43 -88.97
N ALA A 581 0.68 69.61 -89.52
CA ALA A 581 -0.55 69.01 -89.01
C ALA A 581 -0.49 67.47 -89.09
N GLU A 582 -0.07 66.92 -90.23
CA GLU A 582 0.08 65.46 -90.40
C GLU A 582 1.13 64.88 -89.43
N ALA A 583 2.28 65.55 -89.26
CA ALA A 583 3.29 65.13 -88.28
C ALA A 583 2.76 65.21 -86.84
N SER A 584 2.00 66.25 -86.50
CA SER A 584 1.39 66.42 -85.17
C SER A 584 0.36 65.34 -84.89
N LYS A 585 -0.43 64.95 -85.90
CA LYS A 585 -1.36 63.82 -85.80
C LYS A 585 -0.65 62.51 -85.51
N GLN A 586 0.45 62.21 -86.21
CA GLN A 586 1.25 61.01 -85.98
C GLN A 586 1.86 60.99 -84.56
N ILE A 587 2.34 62.15 -84.07
CA ILE A 587 2.81 62.29 -82.68
C ILE A 587 1.64 62.07 -81.71
N GLY A 588 0.45 62.61 -82.00
CA GLY A 588 -0.75 62.41 -81.18
C GLY A 588 -1.13 60.94 -81.03
N GLU A 589 -1.13 60.18 -82.13
CA GLU A 589 -1.38 58.73 -82.11
C GLU A 589 -0.34 57.97 -81.26
N LEU A 590 0.94 58.36 -81.36
CA LEU A 590 2.01 57.82 -80.51
C LEU A 590 1.80 58.14 -79.03
N ILE A 591 1.38 59.37 -78.69
CA ILE A 591 1.13 59.78 -77.30
C ILE A 591 -0.06 59.02 -76.71
N VAL A 592 -1.16 58.84 -77.45
CA VAL A 592 -2.30 58.03 -77.01
C VAL A 592 -1.87 56.58 -76.74
N THR A 593 -1.01 56.03 -77.58
CA THR A 593 -0.44 54.69 -77.36
C THR A 593 0.39 54.63 -76.08
N ILE A 594 1.29 55.60 -75.86
CA ILE A 594 2.10 55.68 -74.63
C ILE A 594 1.23 55.83 -73.39
N GLN A 595 0.18 56.66 -73.44
CA GLN A 595 -0.78 56.82 -72.34
C GLN A 595 -1.46 55.49 -71.99
N GLY A 596 -1.93 54.76 -73.01
CA GLY A 596 -2.49 53.41 -72.86
C GLY A 596 -1.51 52.45 -72.20
N ASP A 597 -0.28 52.35 -72.73
CA ASP A 597 0.77 51.48 -72.19
C ASP A 597 1.13 51.84 -70.74
N THR A 598 1.19 53.13 -70.38
CA THR A 598 1.42 53.54 -68.99
C THR A 598 0.29 53.15 -68.06
N GLN A 599 -0.97 53.24 -68.50
CA GLN A 599 -2.13 52.84 -67.70
C GLN A 599 -2.17 51.32 -67.47
N ASP A 600 -1.85 50.55 -68.51
CA ASP A 600 -1.73 49.10 -68.42
C ASP A 600 -0.58 48.70 -67.48
N ALA A 601 0.56 49.40 -67.55
CA ALA A 601 1.68 49.17 -66.66
C ALA A 601 1.35 49.50 -65.18
N ILE A 602 0.59 50.56 -64.90
CA ILE A 602 0.10 50.85 -63.54
C ILE A 602 -0.79 49.71 -63.03
N THR A 603 -1.74 49.24 -63.85
CA THR A 603 -2.64 48.13 -63.51
C THR A 603 -1.85 46.85 -63.22
N ALA A 604 -0.81 46.57 -64.00
CA ALA A 604 0.10 45.44 -63.77
C ALA A 604 0.89 45.57 -62.45
N MET A 605 1.31 46.79 -62.09
CA MET A 605 2.02 47.07 -60.82
C MET A 605 1.10 46.90 -59.60
N GLU A 606 -0.17 47.32 -59.68
CA GLU A 606 -1.16 47.09 -58.63
C GLU A 606 -1.41 45.58 -58.41
N ARG A 607 -1.58 44.83 -59.50
CA ARG A 607 -1.73 43.37 -59.45
C ARG A 607 -0.49 42.71 -58.85
N SER A 608 0.70 43.17 -59.20
CA SER A 608 1.97 42.68 -58.66
C SER A 608 2.10 42.96 -57.16
N THR A 609 1.70 44.15 -56.70
CA THR A 609 1.65 44.51 -55.27
C THR A 609 0.78 43.54 -54.48
N LEU A 610 -0.39 43.22 -55.03
CA LEU A 610 -1.35 42.28 -54.44
C LEU A 610 -0.79 40.84 -54.43
N GLY A 611 -0.07 40.45 -55.47
CA GLY A 611 0.65 39.18 -55.58
C GLY A 611 1.75 39.03 -54.51
N VAL A 612 2.59 40.05 -54.35
CA VAL A 612 3.66 40.08 -53.33
C VAL A 612 3.09 40.05 -51.91
N ALA A 613 2.01 40.81 -51.64
CA ALA A 613 1.34 40.77 -50.34
C ALA A 613 0.77 39.39 -50.00
N LYS A 614 0.16 38.70 -50.98
CA LYS A 614 -0.27 37.30 -50.83
C LYS A 614 0.91 36.35 -50.62
N GLY A 615 2.03 36.57 -51.32
CA GLY A 615 3.27 35.82 -51.15
C GLY A 615 3.82 35.93 -49.73
N ALA A 616 3.99 37.15 -49.23
CA ALA A 616 4.44 37.42 -47.87
C ALA A 616 3.54 36.76 -46.82
N LYS A 617 2.21 36.84 -46.98
CA LYS A 617 1.26 36.18 -46.07
C LYS A 617 1.37 34.65 -46.06
N ARG A 618 1.65 34.04 -47.22
CA ARG A 618 1.88 32.57 -47.30
C ARG A 618 3.19 32.17 -46.65
N SER A 619 4.26 32.93 -46.86
CA SER A 619 5.53 32.71 -46.19
C SER A 619 5.41 32.85 -44.68
N ASP A 620 4.69 33.86 -44.18
CA ASP A 620 4.40 34.03 -42.76
C ASP A 620 3.67 32.81 -42.14
N ALA A 621 2.66 32.30 -42.85
CA ALA A 621 1.95 31.08 -42.41
C ALA A 621 2.88 29.86 -42.35
N ALA A 622 3.79 29.71 -43.32
CA ALA A 622 4.81 28.65 -43.29
C ALA A 622 5.79 28.83 -42.13
N GLY A 623 6.16 30.08 -41.80
CA GLY A 623 7.01 30.39 -40.65
C GLY A 623 6.39 29.95 -39.33
N ARG A 624 5.10 30.25 -39.11
CA ARG A 624 4.38 29.82 -37.90
C ARG A 624 4.27 28.30 -37.78
N ALA A 625 4.08 27.59 -38.89
CA ALA A 625 4.07 26.12 -38.89
C ALA A 625 5.44 25.54 -38.48
N LEU A 626 6.55 26.18 -38.88
CA LEU A 626 7.88 25.77 -38.47
C LEU A 626 8.17 26.07 -36.99
N GLU A 627 7.67 27.18 -36.45
CA GLU A 627 7.74 27.49 -35.01
C GLU A 627 6.95 26.45 -34.18
N GLU A 628 5.80 25.97 -34.69
CA GLU A 628 5.06 24.89 -34.05
C GLU A 628 5.85 23.57 -34.06
N ILE A 629 6.52 23.23 -35.17
CA ILE A 629 7.41 22.05 -35.25
C ILE A 629 8.59 22.19 -34.27
N GLU A 630 9.15 23.38 -34.11
CA GLU A 630 10.22 23.67 -33.14
C GLU A 630 9.75 23.37 -31.71
N GLN A 631 8.57 23.86 -31.34
CA GLN A 631 7.98 23.66 -30.01
C GLN A 631 7.68 22.18 -29.75
N VAL A 632 7.07 21.47 -30.70
CA VAL A 632 6.77 20.04 -30.59
C VAL A 632 8.06 19.23 -30.48
N SER A 633 9.10 19.57 -31.24
CA SER A 633 10.40 18.89 -31.18
C SER A 633 11.08 19.06 -29.81
N LYS A 634 10.98 20.26 -29.20
CA LYS A 634 11.46 20.52 -27.84
C LYS A 634 10.68 19.69 -26.80
N GLN A 635 9.36 19.62 -26.91
CA GLN A 635 8.54 18.78 -26.03
C GLN A 635 8.89 17.30 -26.18
N LEU A 636 9.12 16.83 -27.41
CA LEU A 636 9.56 15.45 -27.66
C LEU A 636 10.89 15.15 -26.98
N ALA A 637 11.85 16.07 -27.01
CA ALA A 637 13.13 15.91 -26.31
C ALA A 637 12.95 15.78 -24.78
N HIS A 638 12.03 16.56 -24.18
CA HIS A 638 11.68 16.42 -22.77
C HIS A 638 11.02 15.08 -22.45
N LEU A 639 10.08 14.63 -23.28
CA LEU A 639 9.43 13.32 -23.11
C LEU A 639 10.44 12.18 -23.16
N VAL A 640 11.40 12.24 -24.09
CA VAL A 640 12.48 11.26 -24.17
C VAL A 640 13.35 11.26 -22.91
N SER A 641 13.68 12.44 -22.35
CA SER A 641 14.39 12.53 -21.07
C SER A 641 13.64 11.83 -19.94
N ASN A 642 12.32 12.02 -19.86
CA ASN A 642 11.50 11.36 -18.86
C ASN A 642 11.48 9.82 -19.06
N ILE A 643 11.49 9.35 -20.31
CA ILE A 643 11.59 7.91 -20.60
C ILE A 643 12.90 7.35 -20.04
N PHE A 644 14.04 8.05 -20.20
CA PHE A 644 15.31 7.62 -19.61
C PHE A 644 15.27 7.51 -18.08
N ASP A 645 14.65 8.48 -17.40
CA ASP A 645 14.53 8.43 -15.95
C ASP A 645 13.69 7.23 -15.51
N VAL A 646 12.56 7.00 -16.17
CA VAL A 646 11.67 5.87 -15.91
C VAL A 646 12.37 4.54 -16.18
N THR A 647 13.01 4.37 -17.34
CA THR A 647 13.72 3.12 -17.68
C THR A 647 14.84 2.83 -16.69
N ASN A 648 15.61 3.85 -16.29
CA ASN A 648 16.65 3.68 -15.28
C ASN A 648 16.07 3.25 -13.92
N THR A 649 14.95 3.84 -13.48
CA THR A 649 14.28 3.39 -12.25
C THR A 649 13.77 1.96 -12.36
N GLN A 650 13.26 1.57 -13.52
CA GLN A 650 12.71 0.24 -13.77
C GLN A 650 13.80 -0.83 -13.82
N THR A 651 14.97 -0.52 -14.41
CA THR A 651 16.16 -1.40 -14.37
C THR A 651 16.61 -1.68 -12.94
N ARG A 652 16.70 -0.63 -12.08
CA ARG A 652 17.03 -0.84 -10.67
C ARG A 652 16.01 -1.70 -9.94
N ALA A 653 14.71 -1.48 -10.22
CA ALA A 653 13.65 -2.29 -9.64
C ALA A 653 13.74 -3.76 -10.09
N ALA A 654 14.04 -4.02 -11.36
CA ALA A 654 14.24 -5.36 -11.89
C ALA A 654 15.41 -6.08 -11.19
N HIS A 655 16.56 -5.41 -11.04
CA HIS A 655 17.70 -5.97 -10.30
C HIS A 655 17.35 -6.29 -8.84
N LYS A 656 16.57 -5.44 -8.17
CA LYS A 656 16.09 -5.69 -6.81
C LYS A 656 15.18 -6.92 -6.73
N VAL A 657 14.31 -7.11 -7.72
CA VAL A 657 13.45 -8.31 -7.79
C VAL A 657 14.30 -9.56 -7.99
N VAL A 658 15.33 -9.53 -8.85
CA VAL A 658 16.25 -10.67 -9.03
C VAL A 658 16.97 -11.00 -7.72
N ALA A 659 17.51 -10.00 -7.02
CA ALA A 659 18.17 -10.21 -5.73
C ALA A 659 17.21 -10.81 -4.68
N ASN A 660 15.97 -10.34 -4.62
CA ASN A 660 14.96 -10.91 -3.73
C ASN A 660 14.63 -12.36 -4.11
N MET A 661 14.60 -12.71 -5.40
CA MET A 661 14.37 -14.09 -5.85
C MET A 661 15.52 -15.01 -5.46
N GLU A 662 16.76 -14.53 -5.50
CA GLU A 662 17.93 -15.27 -5.00
C GLU A 662 17.84 -15.53 -3.49
N GLU A 663 17.41 -14.54 -2.71
CA GLU A 663 17.19 -14.69 -1.27
C GLU A 663 16.06 -15.71 -0.97
N ILE A 664 14.93 -15.60 -1.67
CA ILE A 664 13.81 -16.55 -1.53
C ILE A 664 14.27 -17.96 -1.91
N LEU A 665 15.09 -18.11 -2.96
CA LEU A 665 15.67 -19.39 -3.34
C LEU A 665 16.56 -19.97 -2.23
N HIS A 666 17.38 -19.13 -1.60
CA HIS A 666 18.20 -19.53 -0.46
C HIS A 666 17.34 -20.04 0.71
N ILE A 667 16.31 -19.29 1.10
CA ILE A 667 15.37 -19.68 2.17
C ILE A 667 14.63 -20.98 1.79
N THR A 668 14.22 -21.13 0.53
CA THR A 668 13.54 -22.33 0.04
C THR A 668 14.44 -23.57 0.15
N ARG A 669 15.74 -23.42 -0.15
CA ARG A 669 16.75 -24.48 0.03
C ARG A 669 16.95 -24.82 1.52
N GLN A 670 17.02 -23.82 2.40
CA GLN A 670 17.11 -24.03 3.84
C GLN A 670 15.87 -24.76 4.39
N ASN A 671 14.67 -24.36 3.97
CA ASN A 671 13.42 -25.01 4.34
C ASN A 671 13.37 -26.47 3.87
N THR A 672 13.83 -26.73 2.64
CA THR A 672 13.96 -28.09 2.10
C THR A 672 14.86 -28.93 2.99
N GLN A 673 16.05 -28.43 3.34
CA GLN A 673 16.97 -29.14 4.24
C GLN A 673 16.38 -29.36 5.65
N GLY A 674 15.72 -28.35 6.22
CA GLY A 674 15.06 -28.45 7.53
C GLY A 674 13.92 -29.48 7.53
N THR A 675 13.15 -29.54 6.45
CA THR A 675 12.06 -30.51 6.26
C THR A 675 12.60 -31.94 6.15
N LEU A 676 13.72 -32.14 5.45
CA LEU A 676 14.40 -33.44 5.36
C LEU A 676 14.91 -33.90 6.73
N LYS A 677 15.51 -33.00 7.52
CA LYS A 677 15.92 -33.30 8.91
C LYS A 677 14.72 -33.68 9.78
N THR A 678 13.64 -32.91 9.69
CA THR A 678 12.39 -33.14 10.44
C THR A 678 11.79 -34.50 10.09
N THR A 679 11.75 -34.86 8.80
CA THR A 679 11.35 -36.18 8.31
C THR A 679 12.21 -37.30 8.93
N GLY A 680 13.53 -37.09 9.02
CA GLY A 680 14.44 -38.03 9.70
C GLY A 680 14.08 -38.22 11.17
N SER A 681 13.88 -37.14 11.92
CA SER A 681 13.51 -37.18 13.34
C SER A 681 12.14 -37.84 13.58
N ILE A 682 11.16 -37.56 12.71
CA ILE A 682 9.83 -38.20 12.78
C ILE A 682 9.94 -39.71 12.61
N LYS A 683 10.76 -40.19 11.65
CA LYS A 683 11.02 -41.63 11.49
C LYS A 683 11.63 -42.25 12.74
N GLN A 684 12.59 -41.56 13.39
CA GLN A 684 13.18 -42.04 14.64
C GLN A 684 12.16 -42.11 15.78
N ILE A 685 11.34 -41.07 15.97
CA ILE A 685 10.28 -41.04 16.99
C ILE A 685 9.26 -42.16 16.76
N SER A 686 8.83 -42.37 15.52
CA SER A 686 7.93 -43.47 15.17
C SER A 686 8.57 -44.83 15.46
N GLY A 687 9.88 -44.98 15.23
CA GLY A 687 10.65 -46.17 15.60
C GLY A 687 10.64 -46.42 17.10
N PHE A 688 11.02 -45.42 17.90
CA PHE A 688 11.01 -45.52 19.37
C PHE A 688 9.63 -45.83 19.94
N ALA A 689 8.56 -45.22 19.41
CA ALA A 689 7.21 -45.50 19.85
C ALA A 689 6.78 -46.95 19.52
N SER A 690 7.23 -47.48 18.38
CA SER A 690 6.99 -48.88 17.99
C SER A 690 7.77 -49.86 18.88
N GLU A 691 9.02 -49.55 19.21
CA GLU A 691 9.84 -50.33 20.14
C GLU A 691 9.25 -50.32 21.55
N LEU A 692 8.82 -49.15 22.03
CA LEU A 692 8.17 -49.00 23.33
C LEU A 692 6.89 -49.84 23.39
N LYS A 693 6.06 -49.77 22.33
CA LYS A 693 4.86 -50.62 22.18
C LYS A 693 5.19 -52.11 22.22
N ALA A 694 6.25 -52.54 21.53
CA ALA A 694 6.69 -53.93 21.53
C ALA A 694 7.16 -54.35 22.94
N SER A 695 7.90 -53.49 23.64
CA SER A 695 8.39 -53.76 25.00
C SER A 695 7.27 -53.93 26.02
N VAL A 696 6.16 -53.20 25.89
CA VAL A 696 5.00 -53.38 26.76
C VAL A 696 4.03 -54.49 26.31
N SER A 697 4.09 -54.93 25.05
CA SER A 697 3.21 -56.00 24.53
C SER A 697 3.45 -57.39 25.12
N ASN A 698 4.61 -57.59 25.78
CA ASN A 698 4.91 -58.81 26.52
C ASN A 698 4.11 -58.93 27.83
N PHE A 699 3.57 -57.82 28.33
CA PHE A 699 2.68 -57.84 29.48
C PHE A 699 1.25 -58.13 29.00
N LYS A 700 0.62 -59.18 29.54
CA LYS A 700 -0.81 -59.44 29.38
C LYS A 700 -1.55 -58.52 30.34
N VAL A 701 -2.31 -57.60 29.76
CA VAL A 701 -3.08 -56.56 30.45
C VAL A 701 -4.54 -56.92 30.33
#